data_AF-T1G274-F1
#
_entry.id   AF-T1G274-F1
#
_cell.length_a   1.000
_cell.length_b   1.000
_cell.length_c   1.000
_cell.angle_alpha   90.00
_cell.angle_beta   90.00
_cell.angle_gamma   90.00
#
_symmetry.space_group_name_H-M   'P 1'
#
loop_
_entity.id
_entity.type
_entity.pdbx_description
1 polymer ?
#
loop_
_entity_poly.entity_id
_entity_poly.type
_entity_poly.pdbx_seq_one_letter_code
_entity_poly.pdbx_strand_id
1 'polypeptide(L)'
;MHSKSNWHSFPSAGERATLPSKHRRHFLSLKNYKFNENEEIAKKAKRDLLKTNLEKAEPLLEKSIKQLATSKSKKEKLKILSDMLASIDRAWSLPSIGRDLAYKLCDVLRNCNGIDLLLTFLSPEKQEAQAGYDTSVLAQSMTVPNRKYVANYKNGLDIIISVADRYRDDPDVTRAVLGILECLFKHTEETCTKLINCGGLDAVLYACRYFDVSVLRPCAVALANLALYGDDSCQQSMITKNAPEWLFPLAFSEDDGVKYYAFLAIAALGANKSLEVAVAKSGTLHLVEPFVRIRDPVEFGTSDRAHMHGHAVDWLARLVPLLRSKRVEVQSLVTFHFAMEAAIRNRQGRLEIFKELNIIDTMKELSKSNIKLPAKFSNKFLEIIGEQPVMVLSPQIMLWNTDDICVWLTEVTITFLLFFHYYLIQRFKQDKIDIDLFLQLNDEDLKNDYGIERAIERKKFLRGLTKLKQTASYDSSEIVISAIDDFLKSLGPEYRQYVYQMSRSGVESSILRSLTEENLLKDCGVTNGVHRLRILEAAKSLNLNSCSNNNGNYRLIEKSLDVFISYRRSNGSQLASLLKVHLQLRGFSVFLDIEKLPAGKFDDSLITSIHSSRNFILVLTPNALDRCIGDVDCKDWIHREIVAAMNGGCNIIPVIDNFVFPSAESLPEDIKNISYFNGIRWIHDYQDACVDKLEQFING
;
A
#
# COMPACT_ATOMS: atom_id res chain seq x y z
N MET A 1 76.98 -3.83 0.27
CA MET A 1 75.89 -3.25 1.08
C MET A 1 74.57 -3.59 0.42
N HIS A 2 74.02 -4.76 0.74
CA HIS A 2 72.69 -5.22 0.31
C HIS A 2 72.17 -6.15 1.41
N SER A 3 71.13 -5.78 2.14
CA SER A 3 70.53 -6.65 3.17
C SER A 3 69.22 -7.24 2.68
N LYS A 4 69.20 -8.57 2.70
CA LYS A 4 68.21 -9.52 2.20
C LYS A 4 66.94 -9.60 3.07
N SER A 5 65.90 -10.10 2.40
CA SER A 5 64.70 -10.79 2.89
C SER A 5 64.91 -11.80 4.03
N ASN A 6 63.93 -11.92 4.94
CA ASN A 6 63.15 -13.16 5.14
C ASN A 6 62.06 -13.07 6.24
N TRP A 7 61.02 -13.87 5.99
CA TRP A 7 59.82 -14.25 6.73
C TRP A 7 59.98 -14.59 8.22
N HIS A 8 58.90 -14.45 9.03
CA HIS A 8 58.32 -15.52 9.88
C HIS A 8 57.09 -15.07 10.73
N SER A 9 55.94 -15.68 10.44
CA SER A 9 54.92 -16.30 11.35
C SER A 9 54.53 -15.64 12.70
N PHE A 10 53.23 -15.32 12.84
CA PHE A 10 52.52 -15.23 14.13
C PHE A 10 51.97 -16.60 14.55
N PRO A 11 52.07 -17.00 15.84
CA PRO A 11 51.66 -18.32 16.32
C PRO A 11 50.17 -18.40 16.71
N SER A 12 49.70 -19.65 16.72
CA SER A 12 48.38 -20.14 17.11
C SER A 12 48.08 -20.04 18.61
N ALA A 13 46.78 -19.87 18.91
CA ALA A 13 46.02 -20.27 20.09
C ALA A 13 46.74 -20.66 21.41
N GLY A 14 46.42 -19.91 22.47
CA GLY A 14 46.48 -20.42 23.84
C GLY A 14 46.93 -19.38 24.86
N GLU A 15 45.98 -18.65 25.46
CA GLU A 15 45.90 -18.45 26.93
C GLU A 15 44.73 -17.54 27.30
N ARG A 16 43.86 -18.08 28.15
CA ARG A 16 42.72 -17.38 28.75
C ARG A 16 43.21 -16.47 29.88
N ALA A 17 43.10 -15.15 29.70
CA ALA A 17 43.03 -14.22 30.82
C ALA A 17 41.55 -13.92 31.12
N THR A 18 40.91 -14.76 31.93
CA THR A 18 39.59 -14.49 32.48
C THR A 18 39.67 -13.37 33.51
N LEU A 19 39.16 -12.18 33.16
CA LEU A 19 38.84 -11.15 34.16
C LEU A 19 37.79 -11.71 35.15
N PRO A 20 37.96 -11.56 36.47
CA PRO A 20 37.06 -12.13 37.45
C PRO A 20 35.63 -11.58 37.33
N SER A 21 34.64 -12.48 37.44
CA SER A 21 33.19 -12.23 37.26
C SER A 21 32.61 -11.11 38.14
N LYS A 22 33.28 -10.75 39.25
CA LYS A 22 32.92 -9.62 40.12
C LYS A 22 33.11 -8.25 39.45
N HIS A 23 34.11 -8.08 38.58
CA HIS A 23 34.34 -6.79 37.91
C HIS A 23 33.40 -6.55 36.72
N ARG A 24 32.95 -7.62 36.03
CA ARG A 24 31.96 -7.51 34.92
C ARG A 24 30.59 -7.04 35.42
N ARG A 25 30.12 -7.56 36.57
CA ARG A 25 28.86 -7.11 37.21
C ARG A 25 28.96 -5.69 37.74
N HIS A 26 30.11 -5.28 38.28
CA HIS A 26 30.31 -3.92 38.77
C HIS A 26 30.38 -2.91 37.61
N PHE A 27 31.00 -3.27 36.47
CA PHE A 27 31.06 -2.42 35.27
C PHE A 27 29.69 -2.27 34.57
N LEU A 28 28.89 -3.34 34.52
CA LEU A 28 27.51 -3.30 34.00
C LEU A 28 26.57 -2.54 34.95
N SER A 29 26.74 -2.71 36.27
CA SER A 29 26.00 -1.94 37.28
C SER A 29 26.34 -0.45 37.21
N LEU A 30 27.62 -0.08 37.13
CA LEU A 30 28.06 1.31 36.97
C LEU A 30 27.63 1.94 35.63
N LYS A 31 27.61 1.17 34.53
CA LYS A 31 27.05 1.62 33.25
C LYS A 31 25.54 1.85 33.33
N ASN A 32 24.79 0.92 33.93
CA ASN A 32 23.35 1.06 34.11
C ASN A 32 22.98 2.17 35.11
N TYR A 33 23.77 2.37 36.15
CA TYR A 33 23.57 3.45 37.14
C TYR A 33 23.85 4.82 36.51
N LYS A 34 24.97 4.98 35.79
CA LYS A 34 25.27 6.22 35.05
C LYS A 34 24.28 6.48 33.91
N PHE A 35 23.75 5.44 33.26
CA PHE A 35 22.72 5.57 32.23
C PHE A 35 21.38 6.04 32.84
N ASN A 36 20.97 5.46 33.98
CA ASN A 36 19.75 5.87 34.70
C ASN A 36 19.85 7.29 35.28
N GLU A 37 21.00 7.69 35.83
CA GLU A 37 21.22 9.08 36.29
C GLU A 37 21.14 10.07 35.12
N ASN A 38 21.75 9.75 33.97
CA ASN A 38 21.66 10.59 32.77
C ASN A 38 20.23 10.69 32.23
N GLU A 39 19.43 9.63 32.32
CA GLU A 39 18.03 9.63 31.90
C GLU A 39 17.13 10.43 32.87
N GLU A 40 17.37 10.33 34.18
CA GLU A 40 16.72 11.17 35.21
C GLU A 40 17.07 12.66 35.04
N ILE A 41 18.34 12.98 34.79
CA ILE A 41 18.80 14.36 34.53
C ILE A 41 18.16 14.89 33.24
N ALA A 42 18.12 14.09 32.17
CA ALA A 42 17.46 14.48 30.92
C ALA A 42 15.95 14.67 31.09
N LYS A 43 15.26 13.81 31.86
CA LYS A 43 13.84 13.97 32.20
C LYS A 43 13.59 15.23 33.03
N LYS A 44 14.48 15.54 33.98
CA LYS A 44 14.41 16.77 34.78
C LYS A 44 14.62 18.02 33.92
N ALA A 45 15.66 18.05 33.10
CA ALA A 45 15.92 19.14 32.16
C ALA A 45 14.75 19.35 31.18
N LYS A 46 14.13 18.26 30.70
CA LYS A 46 12.92 18.32 29.87
C LYS A 46 11.73 18.96 30.60
N ARG A 47 11.51 18.60 31.88
CA ARG A 47 10.46 19.20 32.72
C ARG A 47 10.71 20.68 32.98
N ASP A 48 11.94 21.06 33.30
CA ASP A 48 12.32 22.44 33.58
C ASP A 48 12.19 23.33 32.32
N LEU A 49 12.59 22.80 31.15
CA LEU A 49 12.41 23.48 29.86
C LEU A 49 10.92 23.64 29.51
N LEU A 50 10.11 22.61 29.71
CA LEU A 50 8.66 22.67 29.51
C LEU A 50 8.04 23.75 30.42
N LYS A 51 8.41 23.76 31.70
CA LYS A 51 7.93 24.74 32.68
C LYS A 51 8.29 26.18 32.25
N THR A 52 9.54 26.41 31.87
CA THR A 52 10.01 27.74 31.43
C THR A 52 9.28 28.25 30.18
N ASN A 53 8.97 27.37 29.23
CA ASN A 53 8.22 27.75 28.03
C ASN A 53 6.74 28.00 28.33
N LEU A 54 6.13 27.23 29.23
CA LEU A 54 4.76 27.44 29.68
C LEU A 54 4.61 28.79 30.38
N GLU A 55 5.49 29.11 31.34
CA GLU A 55 5.48 30.36 32.08
C GLU A 55 5.56 31.60 31.17
N LYS A 56 6.11 31.46 29.96
CA LYS A 56 6.13 32.53 28.95
C LYS A 56 4.90 32.51 28.05
N ALA A 57 4.49 31.34 27.56
CA ALA A 57 3.47 31.21 26.52
C ALA A 57 2.04 31.31 27.05
N GLU A 58 1.77 30.74 28.23
CA GLU A 58 0.45 30.72 28.87
C GLU A 58 -0.12 32.13 29.13
N PRO A 59 0.59 33.05 29.83
CA PRO A 59 0.05 34.38 30.09
C PRO A 59 -0.13 35.21 28.81
N LEU A 60 0.71 34.99 27.79
CA LEU A 60 0.56 35.66 26.50
C LEU A 60 -0.70 35.18 25.76
N LEU A 61 -0.97 33.88 25.79
CA LEU A 61 -2.17 33.30 25.20
C LEU A 61 -3.43 33.76 25.93
N GLU A 62 -3.44 33.72 27.26
CA GLU A 62 -4.56 34.23 28.07
C GLU A 62 -4.85 35.72 27.78
N LYS A 63 -3.80 36.53 27.69
CA LYS A 63 -3.92 37.95 27.33
C LYS A 63 -4.52 38.11 25.94
N SER A 64 -4.07 37.32 24.97
CA SER A 64 -4.57 37.34 23.60
C SER A 64 -6.06 36.99 23.54
N ILE A 65 -6.51 35.98 24.30
CA ILE A 65 -7.93 35.59 24.39
C ILE A 65 -8.77 36.73 24.97
N LYS A 66 -8.31 37.37 26.06
CA LYS A 66 -8.99 38.53 26.67
C LYS A 66 -9.08 39.73 25.72
N GLN A 67 -8.01 39.99 24.97
CA GLN A 67 -7.99 41.06 23.95
C GLN A 67 -8.93 40.73 22.79
N LEU A 68 -8.97 39.47 22.35
CA LEU A 68 -9.85 39.02 21.28
C LEU A 68 -11.34 39.20 21.66
N ALA A 69 -11.70 38.93 22.92
CA ALA A 69 -13.07 39.09 23.41
C ALA A 69 -13.54 40.56 23.49
N THR A 70 -12.61 41.50 23.67
CA THR A 70 -12.91 42.93 23.89
C THR A 70 -12.69 43.80 22.66
N SER A 71 -11.88 43.36 21.71
CA SER A 71 -11.59 44.12 20.49
C SER A 71 -12.82 44.24 19.59
N LYS A 72 -13.08 45.46 19.13
CA LYS A 72 -14.13 45.77 18.13
C LYS A 72 -13.57 45.89 16.71
N SER A 73 -12.25 45.99 16.55
CA SER A 73 -11.60 46.20 15.26
C SER A 73 -11.32 44.87 14.56
N LYS A 74 -11.88 44.70 13.36
CA LYS A 74 -11.67 43.50 12.54
C LYS A 74 -10.19 43.21 12.27
N LYS A 75 -9.40 44.24 11.93
CA LYS A 75 -7.96 44.11 11.66
C LYS A 75 -7.17 43.69 12.90
N GLU A 76 -7.59 44.17 14.07
CA GLU A 76 -6.96 43.80 15.35
C GLU A 76 -7.30 42.35 15.73
N LYS A 77 -8.57 41.93 15.59
CA LYS A 77 -8.99 40.54 15.79
C LYS A 77 -8.17 39.57 14.92
N LEU A 78 -8.00 39.86 13.62
CA LEU A 78 -7.19 39.03 12.72
C LEU A 78 -5.74 38.91 13.18
N LYS A 79 -5.12 40.02 13.60
CA LYS A 79 -3.75 40.01 14.10
C LYS A 79 -3.62 39.14 15.35
N ILE A 80 -4.55 39.29 16.30
CA ILE A 80 -4.58 38.48 17.53
C ILE A 80 -4.72 37.00 17.19
N LEU A 81 -5.63 36.63 16.29
CA LEU A 81 -5.83 35.23 15.87
C LEU A 81 -4.57 34.66 15.19
N SER A 82 -3.92 35.43 14.32
CA SER A 82 -2.65 35.05 13.68
C SER A 82 -1.54 34.85 14.73
N ASP A 83 -1.44 35.72 15.73
CA ASP A 83 -0.45 35.61 16.81
C ASP A 83 -0.73 34.38 17.70
N MET A 84 -2.00 34.09 17.97
CA MET A 84 -2.44 32.88 18.69
C MET A 84 -2.07 31.62 17.92
N LEU A 85 -2.38 31.56 16.62
CA LEU A 85 -2.05 30.43 15.74
C LEU A 85 -0.54 30.18 15.74
N ALA A 86 0.26 31.24 15.50
CA ALA A 86 1.72 31.15 15.52
C ALA A 86 2.28 30.72 16.88
N SER A 87 1.60 31.02 17.99
CA SER A 87 1.98 30.54 19.32
C SER A 87 1.78 29.03 19.46
N ILE A 88 0.61 28.53 19.04
CA ILE A 88 0.26 27.10 19.11
C ILE A 88 1.12 26.29 18.13
N ASP A 89 1.32 26.77 16.90
CA ASP A 89 2.16 26.11 15.89
C ASP A 89 3.61 25.99 16.35
N ARG A 90 4.17 27.07 16.92
CA ARG A 90 5.51 27.01 17.51
C ARG A 90 5.59 25.96 18.60
N ALA A 91 4.58 25.85 19.45
CA ALA A 91 4.54 24.81 20.47
C ALA A 91 4.57 23.40 19.85
N TRP A 92 3.78 23.12 18.81
CA TRP A 92 3.81 21.82 18.11
C TRP A 92 5.15 21.53 17.42
N SER A 93 5.86 22.55 16.97
CA SER A 93 7.15 22.41 16.27
C SER A 93 8.35 22.11 17.18
N LEU A 94 8.23 22.31 18.50
CA LEU A 94 9.38 22.18 19.41
C LEU A 94 9.82 20.71 19.58
N PRO A 95 11.10 20.39 19.37
CA PRO A 95 11.61 19.04 19.60
C PRO A 95 11.44 18.62 21.07
N SER A 96 11.16 17.34 21.30
CA SER A 96 11.04 16.68 22.61
C SER A 96 9.87 17.11 23.51
N ILE A 97 9.64 18.42 23.72
CA ILE A 97 8.60 18.97 24.62
C ILE A 97 7.36 19.49 23.90
N GLY A 98 7.40 19.62 22.57
CA GLY A 98 6.38 20.34 21.83
C GLY A 98 4.96 19.81 22.00
N ARG A 99 4.80 18.48 22.01
CA ARG A 99 3.50 17.85 22.26
C ARG A 99 2.91 18.24 23.63
N ASP A 100 3.71 18.15 24.69
CA ASP A 100 3.24 18.45 26.06
C ASP A 100 2.91 19.95 26.21
N LEU A 101 3.73 20.81 25.62
CA LEU A 101 3.51 22.26 25.61
C LEU A 101 2.23 22.62 24.85
N ALA A 102 2.07 22.11 23.63
CA ALA A 102 0.92 22.39 22.79
C ALA A 102 -0.39 21.89 23.43
N TYR A 103 -0.39 20.69 24.01
CA TYR A 103 -1.56 20.18 24.74
C TYR A 103 -1.99 21.12 25.87
N LYS A 104 -1.04 21.61 26.66
CA LYS A 104 -1.33 22.57 27.73
C LYS A 104 -1.82 23.91 27.22
N LEU A 105 -1.25 24.46 26.14
CA LEU A 105 -1.77 25.69 25.53
C LEU A 105 -3.18 25.51 24.97
N CYS A 106 -3.49 24.33 24.43
CA CYS A 106 -4.85 23.99 23.99
C CYS A 106 -5.82 23.86 25.18
N ASP A 107 -5.34 23.40 26.34
CA ASP A 107 -6.12 23.40 27.59
C ASP A 107 -6.36 24.83 28.10
N VAL A 108 -5.37 25.72 28.02
CA VAL A 108 -5.53 27.16 28.34
C VAL A 108 -6.60 27.79 27.44
N LEU A 109 -6.55 27.52 26.12
CA LEU A 109 -7.56 28.00 25.17
C LEU A 109 -8.97 27.55 25.56
N ARG A 110 -9.13 26.29 26.00
CA ARG A 110 -10.43 25.77 26.48
C ARG A 110 -10.85 26.39 27.81
N ASN A 111 -9.96 26.43 28.80
CA ASN A 111 -10.27 26.86 30.16
C ASN A 111 -10.53 28.37 30.26
N CYS A 112 -10.01 29.16 29.32
CA CYS A 112 -10.25 30.60 29.22
C CYS A 112 -11.41 30.97 28.28
N ASN A 113 -12.30 30.03 27.95
CA ASN A 113 -13.44 30.22 27.02
C ASN A 113 -13.02 30.68 25.62
N GLY A 114 -11.78 30.41 25.21
CA GLY A 114 -11.28 30.75 23.88
C GLY A 114 -11.95 29.92 22.79
N ILE A 115 -12.23 28.63 23.05
CA ILE A 115 -12.97 27.77 22.09
C ILE A 115 -14.39 28.28 21.90
N ASP A 116 -15.10 28.63 22.97
CA ASP A 116 -16.45 29.21 22.93
C ASP A 116 -16.47 30.50 22.11
N LEU A 117 -15.47 31.35 22.28
CA LEU A 117 -15.32 32.60 21.54
C LEU A 117 -15.12 32.34 20.04
N LEU A 118 -14.26 31.38 19.69
CA LEU A 118 -14.04 30.96 18.30
C LEU A 118 -15.34 30.41 17.67
N LEU A 119 -16.01 29.48 18.34
CA LEU A 119 -17.29 28.91 17.86
C LEU A 119 -18.38 29.98 17.74
N THR A 120 -18.40 30.95 18.66
CA THR A 120 -19.31 32.09 18.61
C THR A 120 -19.05 32.97 17.38
N PHE A 121 -17.78 33.21 17.04
CA PHE A 121 -17.45 33.95 15.83
C PHE A 121 -17.83 33.18 14.57
N LEU A 122 -17.53 31.88 14.52
CA LEU A 122 -17.86 31.01 13.38
C LEU A 122 -19.37 30.83 13.17
N SER A 123 -20.19 31.09 14.19
CA SER A 123 -21.65 30.93 14.12
C SER A 123 -22.29 31.80 13.02
N PRO A 124 -23.31 31.28 12.30
CA PRO A 124 -23.96 32.02 11.22
C PRO A 124 -24.70 33.28 11.67
N GLU A 125 -25.15 33.34 12.92
CA GLU A 125 -25.87 34.48 13.49
C GLU A 125 -24.99 35.71 13.70
N LYS A 126 -23.69 35.50 13.93
CA LYS A 126 -22.72 36.58 14.11
C LYS A 126 -21.88 36.70 12.85
N GLN A 127 -22.38 37.43 11.85
CA GLN A 127 -21.71 37.76 10.59
C GLN A 127 -20.44 38.64 10.75
N GLU A 128 -19.60 38.37 11.76
CA GLU A 128 -18.30 39.00 11.95
C GLU A 128 -17.13 38.08 11.55
N ALA A 129 -17.36 36.77 11.39
CA ALA A 129 -16.29 35.81 11.06
C ALA A 129 -15.87 35.89 9.59
N GLN A 130 -14.64 36.33 9.38
CA GLN A 130 -13.82 35.83 8.28
C GLN A 130 -13.32 34.46 8.71
N ALA A 131 -14.01 33.39 8.29
CA ALA A 131 -13.51 32.04 8.47
C ALA A 131 -12.10 32.00 7.86
N GLY A 132 -11.11 31.61 8.66
CA GLY A 132 -9.71 31.67 8.27
C GLY A 132 -8.82 31.36 9.46
N TYR A 133 -8.28 32.41 10.10
CA TYR A 133 -7.42 32.23 11.27
C TYR A 133 -8.16 31.67 12.49
N ASP A 134 -9.43 32.02 12.69
CA ASP A 134 -10.27 31.47 13.76
C ASP A 134 -10.48 29.96 13.59
N THR A 135 -10.84 29.51 12.38
CA THR A 135 -10.95 28.10 12.02
C THR A 135 -9.60 27.39 12.16
N SER A 136 -8.51 28.03 11.74
CA SER A 136 -7.15 27.47 11.83
C SER A 136 -6.67 27.31 13.27
N VAL A 137 -6.92 28.30 14.14
CA VAL A 137 -6.65 28.20 15.57
C VAL A 137 -7.44 27.06 16.19
N LEU A 138 -8.73 26.94 15.84
CA LEU A 138 -9.56 25.84 16.32
C LEU A 138 -9.00 24.49 15.86
N ALA A 139 -8.70 24.34 14.56
CA ALA A 139 -8.12 23.13 13.96
C ALA A 139 -6.83 22.69 14.69
N GLN A 140 -5.90 23.62 14.91
CA GLN A 140 -4.63 23.33 15.57
C GLN A 140 -4.77 23.02 17.07
N SER A 141 -5.95 23.29 17.63
CA SER A 141 -6.26 23.06 19.05
C SER A 141 -7.05 21.76 19.32
N MET A 142 -7.32 20.91 18.33
CA MET A 142 -8.19 19.72 18.44
C MET A 142 -7.56 18.51 19.18
N THR A 143 -7.07 18.74 20.39
CA THR A 143 -6.61 17.71 21.34
C THR A 143 -7.75 16.80 21.80
N VAL A 144 -7.42 15.67 22.43
CA VAL A 144 -8.43 14.68 22.91
C VAL A 144 -9.53 15.34 23.76
N PRO A 145 -9.21 16.19 24.76
CA PRO A 145 -10.27 16.79 25.57
C PRO A 145 -10.99 17.93 24.85
N ASN A 146 -10.33 18.64 23.93
CA ASN A 146 -10.97 19.68 23.10
C ASN A 146 -11.98 19.09 22.11
N ARG A 147 -11.73 17.90 21.55
CA ARG A 147 -12.72 17.18 20.73
C ARG A 147 -14.02 16.93 21.48
N LYS A 148 -13.91 16.41 22.70
CA LYS A 148 -15.07 16.19 23.59
C LYS A 148 -15.80 17.49 23.90
N TYR A 149 -15.05 18.55 24.15
CA TYR A 149 -15.61 19.87 24.43
C TYR A 149 -16.42 20.41 23.24
N VAL A 150 -15.84 20.42 22.04
CA VAL A 150 -16.49 20.88 20.81
C VAL A 150 -17.70 20.02 20.44
N ALA A 151 -17.60 18.70 20.58
CA ALA A 151 -18.71 17.79 20.28
C ALA A 151 -19.93 17.98 21.21
N ASN A 152 -19.70 18.44 22.43
CA ASN A 152 -20.75 18.71 23.42
C ASN A 152 -21.18 20.19 23.46
N TYR A 153 -20.49 21.07 22.75
CA TYR A 153 -20.87 22.47 22.65
C TYR A 153 -22.20 22.59 21.91
N LYS A 154 -23.09 23.48 22.39
CA LYS A 154 -24.41 23.67 21.81
C LYS A 154 -24.28 24.05 20.33
N ASN A 155 -24.80 23.20 19.44
CA ASN A 155 -24.69 23.33 17.98
C ASN A 155 -23.25 23.44 17.47
N GLY A 156 -22.25 22.96 18.23
CA GLY A 156 -20.83 23.10 17.87
C GLY A 156 -20.49 22.38 16.57
N LEU A 157 -21.03 21.18 16.37
CA LEU A 157 -20.86 20.41 15.13
C LEU A 157 -21.52 21.12 13.95
N ASP A 158 -22.77 21.58 14.10
CA ASP A 158 -23.50 22.30 13.05
C ASP A 158 -22.81 23.61 12.66
N ILE A 159 -22.22 24.34 13.62
CA ILE A 159 -21.43 25.55 13.33
C ILE A 159 -20.25 25.19 12.43
N ILE A 160 -19.50 24.12 12.73
CA ILE A 160 -18.35 23.68 11.93
C ILE A 160 -18.81 23.30 10.51
N ILE A 161 -19.90 22.55 10.37
CA ILE A 161 -20.39 22.19 9.02
C ILE A 161 -20.91 23.41 8.27
N SER A 162 -21.56 24.36 8.94
CA SER A 162 -21.99 25.62 8.30
C SER A 162 -20.82 26.45 7.76
N VAL A 163 -19.62 26.34 8.36
CA VAL A 163 -18.41 26.96 7.84
C VAL A 163 -17.92 26.18 6.62
N ALA A 164 -17.93 24.85 6.67
CA ALA A 164 -17.62 23.98 5.54
C ALA A 164 -18.45 24.34 4.31
N ASP A 165 -19.77 24.47 4.46
CA ASP A 165 -20.68 24.76 3.35
C ASP A 165 -20.50 26.17 2.77
N ARG A 166 -20.31 27.18 3.63
CA ARG A 166 -20.17 28.59 3.21
C ARG A 166 -18.84 28.88 2.52
N TYR A 167 -17.78 28.18 2.90
CA TYR A 167 -16.41 28.44 2.45
C TYR A 167 -15.80 27.24 1.71
N ARG A 168 -16.63 26.35 1.15
CA ARG A 168 -16.22 25.12 0.45
C ARG A 168 -15.32 25.36 -0.77
N ASP A 169 -15.33 26.58 -1.31
CA ASP A 169 -14.54 27.01 -2.47
C ASP A 169 -13.30 27.83 -2.06
N ASP A 170 -13.08 28.06 -0.75
CA ASP A 170 -11.86 28.66 -0.18
C ASP A 170 -10.93 27.53 0.29
N PRO A 171 -9.77 27.31 -0.37
CA PRO A 171 -8.87 26.21 -0.04
C PRO A 171 -8.31 26.26 1.38
N ASP A 172 -8.02 27.47 1.89
CA ASP A 172 -7.40 27.65 3.21
C ASP A 172 -8.39 27.35 4.34
N VAL A 173 -9.61 27.84 4.20
CA VAL A 173 -10.69 27.56 5.15
C VAL A 173 -11.07 26.09 5.08
N THR A 174 -11.23 25.55 3.86
CA THR A 174 -11.56 24.14 3.65
C THR A 174 -10.54 23.23 4.31
N ARG A 175 -9.24 23.49 4.12
CA ARG A 175 -8.16 22.75 4.78
C ARG A 175 -8.26 22.80 6.31
N ALA A 176 -8.54 23.97 6.88
CA ALA A 176 -8.69 24.12 8.34
C ALA A 176 -9.92 23.35 8.87
N VAL A 177 -11.07 23.44 8.18
CA VAL A 177 -12.28 22.68 8.53
C VAL A 177 -12.05 21.17 8.44
N LEU A 178 -11.40 20.70 7.37
CA LEU A 178 -11.08 19.28 7.22
C LEU A 178 -10.14 18.78 8.33
N GLY A 179 -9.20 19.61 8.78
CA GLY A 179 -8.37 19.29 9.96
C GLY A 179 -9.19 19.12 11.25
N ILE A 180 -10.24 19.94 11.42
CA ILE A 180 -11.19 19.79 12.54
C ILE A 180 -11.97 18.47 12.39
N LEU A 181 -12.54 18.20 11.21
CA LEU A 181 -13.33 17.00 10.93
C LEU A 181 -12.51 15.72 11.09
N GLU A 182 -11.29 15.72 10.56
CA GLU A 182 -10.33 14.63 10.73
C GLU A 182 -10.15 14.26 12.21
N CYS A 183 -9.99 15.29 13.06
CA CYS A 183 -9.90 15.11 14.49
C CYS A 183 -11.21 14.60 15.11
N LEU A 184 -12.35 15.18 14.78
CA LEU A 184 -13.64 14.81 15.37
C LEU A 184 -14.09 13.39 14.98
N PHE A 185 -13.79 12.91 13.79
CA PHE A 185 -14.02 11.51 13.41
C PHE A 185 -13.20 10.50 14.24
N LYS A 186 -12.20 10.95 15.01
CA LYS A 186 -11.46 10.12 15.99
C LYS A 186 -12.01 10.21 17.42
N HIS A 187 -13.20 10.77 17.64
CA HIS A 187 -13.73 10.99 18.99
C HIS A 187 -14.52 9.79 19.51
N THR A 188 -15.76 9.59 19.04
CA THR A 188 -16.65 8.49 19.42
C THR A 188 -17.55 8.12 18.25
N GLU A 189 -18.13 6.92 18.28
CA GLU A 189 -19.16 6.48 17.31
C GLU A 189 -20.33 7.47 17.28
N GLU A 190 -20.83 7.89 18.45
CA GLU A 190 -21.91 8.90 18.55
C GLU A 190 -21.55 10.23 17.85
N THR A 191 -20.30 10.67 17.96
CA THR A 191 -19.84 11.90 17.30
C THR A 191 -19.77 11.72 15.79
N CYS A 192 -19.32 10.54 15.32
CA CYS A 192 -19.30 10.21 13.89
C CYS A 192 -20.72 10.22 13.30
N THR A 193 -21.68 9.59 13.98
CA THR A 193 -23.09 9.57 13.57
C THR A 193 -23.67 10.98 13.52
N LYS A 194 -23.44 11.80 14.55
CA LYS A 194 -23.89 13.21 14.56
C LYS A 194 -23.27 14.01 13.41
N LEU A 195 -21.98 13.85 13.15
CA LEU A 195 -21.28 14.51 12.06
C LEU A 195 -21.85 14.11 10.69
N ILE A 196 -22.14 12.83 10.47
CA ILE A 196 -22.78 12.38 9.23
C ILE A 196 -24.15 13.04 9.08
N ASN A 197 -24.95 13.08 10.14
CA ASN A 197 -26.30 13.62 10.13
C ASN A 197 -26.34 15.13 9.86
N CYS A 198 -25.34 15.89 10.31
CA CYS A 198 -25.25 17.33 10.05
C CYS A 198 -24.47 17.71 8.78
N GLY A 199 -24.05 16.75 7.95
CA GLY A 199 -23.42 17.02 6.65
C GLY A 199 -21.88 16.93 6.61
N GLY A 200 -21.24 16.50 7.68
CA GLY A 200 -19.78 16.44 7.77
C GLY A 200 -19.11 15.44 6.82
N LEU A 201 -19.78 14.33 6.51
CA LEU A 201 -19.30 13.42 5.48
C LEU A 201 -19.41 14.04 4.08
N ASP A 202 -20.50 14.76 3.79
CA ASP A 202 -20.71 15.42 2.49
C ASP A 202 -19.65 16.49 2.25
N ALA A 203 -19.30 17.26 3.28
CA ALA A 203 -18.22 18.25 3.22
C ALA A 203 -16.87 17.61 2.85
N VAL A 204 -16.53 16.46 3.45
CA VAL A 204 -15.29 15.73 3.12
C VAL A 204 -15.32 15.18 1.70
N LEU A 205 -16.45 14.59 1.27
CA LEU A 205 -16.59 14.03 -0.08
C LEU A 205 -16.56 15.12 -1.15
N TYR A 206 -17.17 16.28 -0.91
CA TYR A 206 -17.07 17.44 -1.81
C TYR A 206 -15.60 17.89 -1.95
N ALA A 207 -14.87 17.97 -0.84
CA ALA A 207 -13.47 18.37 -0.86
C ALA A 207 -12.53 17.36 -1.56
N CYS A 208 -12.97 16.12 -1.83
CA CYS A 208 -12.20 15.16 -2.64
C CYS A 208 -12.09 15.57 -4.12
N ARG A 209 -12.84 16.59 -4.56
CA ARG A 209 -12.79 17.19 -5.91
C ARG A 209 -11.59 18.11 -6.15
N TYR A 210 -10.87 18.48 -5.08
CA TYR A 210 -9.70 19.34 -5.16
C TYR A 210 -8.51 18.61 -5.81
N PHE A 211 -7.55 19.39 -6.32
CA PHE A 211 -6.28 18.86 -6.81
C PHE A 211 -5.13 19.04 -5.81
N ASP A 212 -5.29 19.96 -4.84
CA ASP A 212 -4.28 20.29 -3.85
C ASP A 212 -4.11 19.19 -2.78
N VAL A 213 -2.89 18.66 -2.68
CA VAL A 213 -2.48 17.66 -1.67
C VAL A 213 -2.75 18.15 -0.24
N SER A 214 -2.64 19.47 0.01
CA SER A 214 -2.88 20.06 1.33
C SER A 214 -4.33 19.91 1.81
N VAL A 215 -5.27 19.78 0.87
CA VAL A 215 -6.71 19.53 1.10
C VAL A 215 -7.01 18.03 1.06
N LEU A 216 -6.50 17.32 0.06
CA LEU A 216 -6.78 15.91 -0.15
C LEU A 216 -6.27 15.00 0.96
N ARG A 217 -5.15 15.36 1.60
CA ARG A 217 -4.59 14.58 2.69
C ARG A 217 -5.51 14.57 3.92
N PRO A 218 -5.98 15.71 4.46
CA PRO A 218 -7.04 15.73 5.46
C PRO A 218 -8.30 14.96 5.06
N CYS A 219 -8.74 15.02 3.79
CA CYS A 219 -9.88 14.23 3.31
C CYS A 219 -9.65 12.73 3.49
N ALA A 220 -8.52 12.22 2.98
CA ALA A 220 -8.18 10.80 3.08
C ALA A 220 -8.10 10.34 4.53
N VAL A 221 -7.48 11.14 5.41
CA VAL A 221 -7.35 10.81 6.84
C VAL A 221 -8.72 10.87 7.54
N ALA A 222 -9.58 11.84 7.21
CA ALA A 222 -10.93 11.95 7.75
C ALA A 222 -11.78 10.73 7.38
N LEU A 223 -11.76 10.31 6.11
CA LEU A 223 -12.45 9.10 5.64
C LEU A 223 -11.91 7.83 6.30
N ALA A 224 -10.58 7.72 6.47
CA ALA A 224 -9.97 6.59 7.16
C ALA A 224 -10.37 6.54 8.63
N ASN A 225 -10.38 7.68 9.32
CA ASN A 225 -10.81 7.75 10.71
C ASN A 225 -12.29 7.41 10.84
N LEU A 226 -13.16 7.95 9.97
CA LEU A 226 -14.58 7.62 9.99
C LEU A 226 -14.81 6.12 9.77
N ALA A 227 -14.08 5.49 8.83
CA ALA A 227 -14.22 4.05 8.59
C ALA A 227 -13.74 3.19 9.78
N LEU A 228 -12.79 3.66 10.58
CA LEU A 228 -12.22 2.95 11.73
C LEU A 228 -12.91 3.23 13.07
N TYR A 229 -13.48 4.43 13.23
CA TYR A 229 -14.12 4.89 14.48
C TYR A 229 -15.64 4.93 14.40
N GLY A 230 -16.21 4.95 13.19
CA GLY A 230 -17.64 4.81 12.98
C GLY A 230 -18.10 3.38 13.24
N ASP A 231 -19.36 3.25 13.64
CA ASP A 231 -20.06 1.97 13.75
C ASP A 231 -20.51 1.47 12.37
N ASP A 232 -21.20 0.32 12.34
CA ASP A 232 -21.73 -0.27 11.10
C ASP A 232 -22.67 0.70 10.36
N SER A 233 -23.46 1.49 11.09
CA SER A 233 -24.35 2.53 10.54
C SER A 233 -23.57 3.64 9.83
N CYS A 234 -22.46 4.10 10.42
CA CYS A 234 -21.56 5.06 9.81
C CYS A 234 -20.97 4.50 8.51
N GLN A 235 -20.48 3.25 8.52
CA GLN A 235 -19.91 2.63 7.32
C GLN A 235 -20.97 2.44 6.22
N GLN A 236 -22.20 2.04 6.57
CA GLN A 236 -23.31 1.96 5.64
C GLN A 236 -23.66 3.33 5.04
N SER A 237 -23.58 4.39 5.84
CA SER A 237 -23.77 5.77 5.37
C SER A 237 -22.66 6.21 4.41
N MET A 238 -21.41 5.81 4.66
CA MET A 238 -20.29 6.02 3.73
C MET A 238 -20.54 5.34 2.38
N ILE A 239 -21.04 4.10 2.38
CA ILE A 239 -21.42 3.41 1.14
C ILE A 239 -22.59 4.11 0.44
N THR A 240 -23.63 4.49 1.18
CA THR A 240 -24.82 5.16 0.63
C THR A 240 -24.48 6.50 -0.02
N LYS A 241 -23.46 7.19 0.50
CA LYS A 241 -22.94 8.45 -0.04
C LYS A 241 -21.80 8.27 -1.05
N ASN A 242 -21.56 7.04 -1.51
CA ASN A 242 -20.54 6.70 -2.53
C ASN A 242 -19.11 7.12 -2.13
N ALA A 243 -18.75 6.97 -0.85
CA ALA A 243 -17.39 7.23 -0.39
C ALA A 243 -16.33 6.32 -1.07
N PRO A 244 -16.57 5.02 -1.34
CA PRO A 244 -15.63 4.17 -2.08
C PRO A 244 -15.21 4.72 -3.45
N GLU A 245 -16.15 5.36 -4.15
CA GLU A 245 -15.95 6.00 -5.44
C GLU A 245 -15.04 7.22 -5.27
N TRP A 246 -15.29 8.07 -4.27
CA TRP A 246 -14.42 9.23 -3.98
C TRP A 246 -13.03 8.86 -3.44
N LEU A 247 -12.87 7.68 -2.83
CA LEU A 247 -11.55 7.15 -2.46
C LEU A 247 -10.71 6.77 -3.70
N PHE A 248 -11.34 6.55 -4.84
CA PHE A 248 -10.66 6.17 -6.07
C PHE A 248 -9.72 7.29 -6.58
N PRO A 249 -10.16 8.54 -6.81
CA PRO A 249 -9.25 9.65 -7.15
C PRO A 249 -8.09 9.84 -6.15
N LEU A 250 -8.36 9.67 -4.85
CA LEU A 250 -7.32 9.80 -3.82
C LEU A 250 -6.23 8.73 -3.96
N ALA A 251 -6.59 7.52 -4.40
CA ALA A 251 -5.63 6.45 -4.69
C ALA A 251 -4.68 6.77 -5.88
N PHE A 252 -5.02 7.75 -6.72
CA PHE A 252 -4.21 8.21 -7.86
C PHE A 252 -3.48 9.54 -7.62
N SER A 253 -3.56 10.09 -6.41
CA SER A 253 -2.79 11.28 -6.03
C SER A 253 -1.29 11.10 -6.32
N GLU A 254 -0.52 12.17 -6.45
CA GLU A 254 0.95 12.02 -6.49
C GLU A 254 1.52 11.73 -5.09
N ASP A 255 0.78 12.13 -4.05
CA ASP A 255 1.20 12.02 -2.66
C ASP A 255 0.94 10.63 -2.07
N ASP A 256 2.01 10.01 -1.57
CA ASP A 256 1.96 8.69 -0.95
C ASP A 256 1.15 8.66 0.36
N GLY A 257 1.09 9.78 1.10
CA GLY A 257 0.27 9.93 2.29
C GLY A 257 -1.22 9.88 1.96
N VAL A 258 -1.66 10.64 0.95
CA VAL A 258 -3.05 10.60 0.45
C VAL A 258 -3.44 9.19 0.03
N LYS A 259 -2.61 8.52 -0.80
CA LYS A 259 -2.85 7.12 -1.22
C LYS A 259 -3.00 6.19 -0.04
N TYR A 260 -2.05 6.26 0.88
CA TYR A 260 -2.00 5.38 2.05
C TYR A 260 -3.27 5.48 2.89
N TYR A 261 -3.74 6.70 3.20
CA TYR A 261 -4.97 6.87 3.98
C TYR A 261 -6.23 6.53 3.18
N ALA A 262 -6.25 6.77 1.87
CA ALA A 262 -7.35 6.30 1.02
C ALA A 262 -7.45 4.78 1.00
N PHE A 263 -6.30 4.09 0.92
CA PHE A 263 -6.21 2.64 1.03
C PHE A 263 -6.60 2.13 2.40
N LEU A 264 -6.27 2.86 3.47
CA LEU A 264 -6.68 2.49 4.82
C LEU A 264 -8.20 2.59 4.99
N ALA A 265 -8.81 3.64 4.45
CA ALA A 265 -10.27 3.82 4.46
C ALA A 265 -10.98 2.70 3.69
N ILE A 266 -10.56 2.40 2.46
CA ILE A 266 -11.19 1.34 1.66
C ILE A 266 -10.95 -0.04 2.26
N ALA A 267 -9.79 -0.28 2.90
CA ALA A 267 -9.51 -1.53 3.57
C ALA A 267 -10.37 -1.74 4.82
N ALA A 268 -10.62 -0.67 5.58
CA ALA A 268 -11.54 -0.71 6.73
C ALA A 268 -12.98 -1.01 6.30
N LEU A 269 -13.47 -0.37 5.24
CA LEU A 269 -14.79 -0.67 4.66
C LEU A 269 -14.84 -2.09 4.07
N GLY A 270 -13.80 -2.51 3.35
CA GLY A 270 -13.70 -3.83 2.71
C GLY A 270 -13.52 -4.99 3.69
N ALA A 271 -13.16 -4.71 4.95
CA ALA A 271 -13.15 -5.71 6.02
C ALA A 271 -14.57 -6.04 6.50
N ASN A 272 -15.55 -5.15 6.27
CA ASN A 272 -16.94 -5.40 6.61
C ASN A 272 -17.62 -6.26 5.54
N LYS A 273 -18.08 -7.44 5.95
CA LYS A 273 -18.69 -8.43 5.05
C LYS A 273 -19.97 -7.94 4.37
N SER A 274 -20.76 -7.08 5.03
CA SER A 274 -22.00 -6.54 4.44
C SER A 274 -21.72 -5.56 3.30
N LEU A 275 -20.55 -4.91 3.31
CA LEU A 275 -20.19 -3.82 2.38
C LEU A 275 -19.27 -4.29 1.25
N GLU A 276 -18.80 -5.52 1.31
CA GLU A 276 -17.79 -6.11 0.44
C GLU A 276 -18.10 -5.95 -1.06
N VAL A 277 -19.36 -6.17 -1.46
CA VAL A 277 -19.80 -6.04 -2.86
C VAL A 277 -19.75 -4.59 -3.32
N ALA A 278 -20.20 -3.65 -2.49
CA ALA A 278 -20.19 -2.23 -2.82
C ALA A 278 -18.75 -1.69 -2.92
N VAL A 279 -17.89 -2.07 -1.98
CA VAL A 279 -16.47 -1.72 -1.98
C VAL A 279 -15.76 -2.25 -3.22
N ALA A 280 -16.03 -3.50 -3.60
CA ALA A 280 -15.44 -4.11 -4.79
C ALA A 280 -15.83 -3.37 -6.09
N LYS A 281 -17.08 -2.87 -6.18
CA LYS A 281 -17.58 -2.15 -7.36
C LYS A 281 -16.78 -0.87 -7.66
N SER A 282 -16.23 -0.20 -6.65
CA SER A 282 -15.40 1.01 -6.86
C SER A 282 -14.09 0.74 -7.62
N GLY A 283 -13.55 -0.49 -7.49
CA GLY A 283 -12.24 -0.88 -7.99
C GLY A 283 -11.06 -0.38 -7.14
N THR A 284 -11.30 0.43 -6.11
CA THR A 284 -10.23 1.05 -5.29
C THR A 284 -9.45 0.03 -4.46
N LEU A 285 -10.12 -1.03 -3.99
CA LEU A 285 -9.47 -2.05 -3.14
C LEU A 285 -8.34 -2.80 -3.86
N HIS A 286 -8.49 -3.05 -5.16
CA HIS A 286 -7.48 -3.74 -5.97
C HIS A 286 -6.18 -2.93 -6.13
N LEU A 287 -6.20 -1.63 -5.80
CA LEU A 287 -5.06 -0.73 -5.91
C LEU A 287 -4.10 -0.81 -4.72
N VAL A 288 -4.54 -1.45 -3.64
CA VAL A 288 -3.78 -1.58 -2.39
C VAL A 288 -2.53 -2.45 -2.57
N GLU A 289 -2.66 -3.65 -3.15
CA GLU A 289 -1.51 -4.52 -3.40
C GLU A 289 -0.44 -3.90 -4.32
N PRO A 290 -0.78 -3.21 -5.43
CA PRO A 290 0.20 -2.43 -6.21
C PRO A 290 1.02 -1.48 -5.37
N PHE A 291 0.32 -0.75 -4.51
CA PHE A 291 0.92 0.29 -3.70
C PHE A 291 1.92 -0.29 -2.69
N VAL A 292 1.54 -1.31 -1.93
CA VAL A 292 2.42 -1.87 -0.89
C VAL A 292 3.54 -2.74 -1.46
N ARG A 293 3.34 -3.39 -2.61
CA ARG A 293 4.32 -4.34 -3.18
C ARG A 293 5.66 -3.69 -3.51
N ILE A 294 5.63 -2.45 -4.01
CA ILE A 294 6.82 -1.73 -4.48
C ILE A 294 7.48 -0.88 -3.37
N ARG A 295 6.91 -0.85 -2.16
CA ARG A 295 7.38 -0.02 -1.05
C ARG A 295 7.97 -0.85 0.07
N ASP A 296 9.00 -0.32 0.72
CA ASP A 296 9.52 -0.87 1.96
C ASP A 296 8.86 -0.18 3.18
N PRO A 297 8.33 -0.95 4.17
CA PRO A 297 7.67 -0.36 5.34
C PRO A 297 8.59 0.51 6.21
N VAL A 298 9.89 0.19 6.28
CA VAL A 298 10.87 0.93 7.10
C VAL A 298 11.14 2.28 6.47
N GLU A 299 11.41 2.31 5.16
CA GLU A 299 11.62 3.54 4.39
C GLU A 299 10.35 4.41 4.39
N PHE A 300 9.18 3.81 4.18
CA PHE A 300 7.90 4.51 4.22
C PHE A 300 7.62 5.15 5.60
N GLY A 301 8.00 4.49 6.69
CA GLY A 301 7.92 5.08 8.04
C GLY A 301 8.88 6.27 8.27
N THR A 302 9.68 6.65 7.27
CA THR A 302 10.57 7.82 7.30
C THR A 302 10.25 8.88 6.26
N SER A 303 9.36 8.58 5.30
CA SER A 303 9.04 9.48 4.20
C SER A 303 8.18 10.67 4.64
N ASP A 304 7.31 10.49 5.64
CA ASP A 304 6.42 11.53 6.14
C ASP A 304 6.68 11.88 7.62
N ARG A 305 6.66 13.18 7.90
CA ARG A 305 6.69 13.74 9.26
C ARG A 305 5.51 13.25 10.12
N ALA A 306 4.35 12.99 9.51
CA ALA A 306 3.17 12.46 10.19
C ALA A 306 3.45 11.10 10.86
N HIS A 307 4.33 10.28 10.27
CA HIS A 307 4.66 8.95 10.77
C HIS A 307 5.76 8.96 11.85
N MET A 308 6.51 10.06 12.04
CA MET A 308 7.66 10.11 12.97
C MET A 308 7.30 9.71 14.41
N HIS A 309 6.08 10.01 14.85
CA HIS A 309 5.63 9.76 16.22
C HIS A 309 4.90 8.41 16.39
N GLY A 310 4.52 7.77 15.27
CA GLY A 310 3.62 6.62 15.23
C GLY A 310 2.20 6.95 15.70
N HIS A 311 1.30 5.98 15.58
CA HIS A 311 -0.11 6.14 15.97
C HIS A 311 -0.39 5.84 17.45
N ALA A 312 -1.46 6.39 18.01
CA ALA A 312 -1.86 6.07 19.39
C ALA A 312 -2.24 4.60 19.54
N VAL A 313 -2.05 4.01 20.73
CA VAL A 313 -2.37 2.59 21.00
C VAL A 313 -3.84 2.27 20.68
N ASP A 314 -4.77 3.13 21.10
CA ASP A 314 -6.20 3.00 20.80
C ASP A 314 -6.51 3.00 19.28
N TRP A 315 -5.75 3.79 18.51
CA TRP A 315 -5.89 3.84 17.06
C TRP A 315 -5.36 2.54 16.42
N LEU A 316 -4.21 2.03 16.89
CA LEU A 316 -3.63 0.77 16.41
C LEU A 316 -4.51 -0.44 16.77
N ALA A 317 -5.16 -0.41 17.93
CA ALA A 317 -6.08 -1.46 18.37
C ALA A 317 -7.22 -1.69 17.36
N ARG A 318 -7.66 -0.64 16.65
CA ARG A 318 -8.70 -0.72 15.62
C ARG A 318 -8.23 -1.42 14.35
N LEU A 319 -6.92 -1.50 14.09
CA LEU A 319 -6.36 -2.24 12.96
C LEU A 319 -6.19 -3.74 13.24
N VAL A 320 -6.14 -4.14 14.51
CA VAL A 320 -5.92 -5.54 14.90
C VAL A 320 -6.97 -6.49 14.30
N PRO A 321 -8.29 -6.19 14.32
CA PRO A 321 -9.29 -7.07 13.72
C PRO A 321 -9.09 -7.27 12.21
N LEU A 322 -8.56 -6.27 11.50
CA LEU A 322 -8.39 -6.30 10.05
C LEU A 322 -7.29 -7.29 9.62
N LEU A 323 -6.35 -7.65 10.50
CA LEU A 323 -5.35 -8.70 10.24
C LEU A 323 -5.98 -10.06 9.94
N ARG A 324 -7.18 -10.33 10.48
CA ARG A 324 -7.92 -11.57 10.29
C ARG A 324 -8.97 -11.48 9.16
N SER A 325 -8.94 -10.40 8.37
CA SER A 325 -9.80 -10.24 7.20
C SER A 325 -9.56 -11.36 6.16
N LYS A 326 -10.62 -11.76 5.45
CA LYS A 326 -10.51 -12.72 4.32
C LYS A 326 -9.94 -12.08 3.05
N ARG A 327 -9.87 -10.76 2.99
CA ARG A 327 -9.39 -10.00 1.85
C ARG A 327 -7.89 -9.79 1.94
N VAL A 328 -7.17 -10.26 0.92
CA VAL A 328 -5.71 -10.20 0.87
C VAL A 328 -5.22 -8.76 0.82
N GLU A 329 -5.93 -7.89 0.12
CA GLU A 329 -5.63 -6.46 0.03
C GLU A 329 -5.62 -5.80 1.41
N VAL A 330 -6.65 -6.11 2.22
CA VAL A 330 -6.77 -5.62 3.61
C VAL A 330 -5.63 -6.15 4.47
N GLN A 331 -5.38 -7.47 4.45
CA GLN A 331 -4.30 -8.07 5.22
C GLN A 331 -2.92 -7.52 4.83
N SER A 332 -2.69 -7.30 3.53
CA SER A 332 -1.42 -6.79 3.01
C SER A 332 -1.16 -5.36 3.48
N LEU A 333 -2.17 -4.49 3.47
CA LEU A 333 -2.03 -3.12 3.95
C LEU A 333 -1.81 -3.05 5.46
N VAL A 334 -2.55 -3.85 6.22
CA VAL A 334 -2.48 -3.80 7.69
C VAL A 334 -1.19 -4.42 8.20
N THR A 335 -0.71 -5.52 7.60
CA THR A 335 0.61 -6.07 7.93
C THR A 335 1.74 -5.12 7.52
N PHE A 336 1.63 -4.44 6.37
CA PHE A 336 2.54 -3.35 5.97
C PHE A 336 2.56 -2.24 7.02
N HIS A 337 1.39 -1.79 7.48
CA HIS A 337 1.28 -0.75 8.51
C HIS A 337 1.96 -1.16 9.82
N PHE A 338 1.71 -2.37 10.32
CA PHE A 338 2.35 -2.81 11.56
C PHE A 338 3.86 -2.96 11.41
N ALA A 339 4.37 -3.42 10.25
CA ALA A 339 5.82 -3.44 9.99
C ALA A 339 6.43 -2.02 10.00
N MET A 340 5.75 -1.06 9.38
CA MET A 340 6.12 0.36 9.42
C MET A 340 6.12 0.90 10.87
N GLU A 341 5.04 0.67 11.61
CA GLU A 341 4.90 1.12 13.01
C GLU A 341 5.97 0.47 13.90
N ALA A 342 6.31 -0.81 13.68
CA ALA A 342 7.38 -1.48 14.40
C ALA A 342 8.74 -0.80 14.16
N ALA A 343 9.04 -0.39 12.93
CA ALA A 343 10.26 0.33 12.61
C ALA A 343 10.33 1.70 13.32
N ILE A 344 9.22 2.42 13.37
CA ILE A 344 9.11 3.70 14.10
C ILE A 344 9.32 3.49 15.60
N ARG A 345 8.66 2.48 16.18
CA ARG A 345 8.71 2.19 17.62
C ARG A 345 10.04 1.62 18.08
N ASN A 346 10.72 0.84 17.24
CA ASN A 346 12.06 0.34 17.52
C ASN A 346 13.04 1.49 17.72
N ARG A 347 13.02 2.49 16.84
CA ARG A 347 13.85 3.71 16.95
C ARG A 347 13.55 4.53 18.21
N GLN A 348 12.31 4.45 18.71
CA GLN A 348 11.88 5.15 19.91
C GLN A 348 12.08 4.33 21.20
N GLY A 349 12.50 3.06 21.12
CA GLY A 349 12.59 2.15 22.26
C GLY A 349 11.23 1.79 22.88
N ARG A 350 10.14 1.83 22.11
CA ARG A 350 8.75 1.65 22.58
C ARG A 350 8.06 0.41 21.96
N LEU A 351 8.74 -0.73 21.96
CA LEU A 351 8.22 -1.98 21.37
C LEU A 351 7.18 -2.69 22.25
N GLU A 352 7.10 -2.36 23.54
CA GLU A 352 6.18 -3.02 24.48
C GLU A 352 4.69 -2.86 24.11
N ILE A 353 4.35 -1.83 23.32
CA ILE A 353 2.97 -1.61 22.85
C ILE A 353 2.42 -2.78 22.03
N PHE A 354 3.28 -3.53 21.33
CA PHE A 354 2.82 -4.65 20.49
C PHE A 354 2.47 -5.88 21.33
N LYS A 355 3.02 -5.98 22.54
CA LYS A 355 2.59 -6.97 23.54
C LYS A 355 1.25 -6.57 24.13
N GLU A 356 1.04 -5.29 24.45
CA GLU A 356 -0.24 -4.77 24.92
C GLU A 356 -1.38 -4.99 23.90
N LEU A 357 -1.08 -4.83 22.61
CA LEU A 357 -2.03 -5.07 21.51
C LEU A 357 -2.27 -6.55 21.19
N ASN A 358 -1.53 -7.49 21.80
CA ASN A 358 -1.62 -8.94 21.53
C ASN A 358 -1.50 -9.32 20.03
N ILE A 359 -0.68 -8.60 19.26
CA ILE A 359 -0.56 -8.82 17.81
C ILE A 359 0.52 -9.85 17.43
N ILE A 360 1.46 -10.15 18.33
CA ILE A 360 2.66 -10.95 18.01
C ILE A 360 2.27 -12.35 17.52
N ASP A 361 1.33 -13.01 18.20
CA ASP A 361 0.89 -14.35 17.81
C ASP A 361 0.12 -14.32 16.48
N THR A 362 -0.72 -13.30 16.27
CA THR A 362 -1.41 -13.10 14.98
C THR A 362 -0.40 -12.89 13.84
N MET A 363 0.71 -12.17 14.08
CA MET A 363 1.77 -12.00 13.09
C MET A 363 2.55 -13.30 12.82
N LYS A 364 2.78 -14.12 13.85
CA LYS A 364 3.38 -15.47 13.70
C LYS A 364 2.48 -16.43 12.93
N GLU A 365 1.15 -16.29 13.05
CA GLU A 365 0.20 -17.04 12.23
C GLU A 365 0.26 -16.57 10.77
N LEU A 366 0.23 -15.26 10.53
CA LEU A 366 0.27 -14.68 9.18
C LEU A 366 1.60 -14.91 8.46
N SER A 367 2.73 -14.94 9.19
CA SER A 367 4.04 -15.23 8.61
C SER A 367 4.13 -16.65 8.02
N LYS A 368 3.29 -17.57 8.52
CA LYS A 368 3.18 -18.95 8.03
C LYS A 368 2.19 -19.12 6.87
N SER A 369 1.46 -18.07 6.51
CA SER A 369 0.47 -18.15 5.44
C SER A 369 1.13 -18.27 4.06
N ASN A 370 0.46 -18.95 3.13
CA ASN A 370 0.92 -19.06 1.74
C ASN A 370 0.76 -17.75 0.94
N ILE A 371 0.25 -16.69 1.57
CA ILE A 371 -0.07 -15.42 0.92
C ILE A 371 1.16 -14.52 0.99
N LYS A 372 1.80 -14.28 -0.17
CA LYS A 372 3.14 -13.68 -0.26
C LYS A 372 3.27 -12.33 0.45
N LEU A 373 2.36 -11.38 0.22
CA LEU A 373 2.48 -10.02 0.75
C LEU A 373 2.26 -9.94 2.27
N PRO A 374 1.16 -10.46 2.85
CA PRO A 374 0.99 -10.50 4.30
C PRO A 374 2.12 -11.24 5.01
N ALA A 375 2.53 -12.40 4.50
CA ALA A 375 3.62 -13.16 5.09
C ALA A 375 4.96 -12.39 5.05
N LYS A 376 5.27 -11.70 3.94
CA LYS A 376 6.46 -10.85 3.81
C LYS A 376 6.49 -9.77 4.89
N PHE A 377 5.41 -9.01 5.04
CA PHE A 377 5.36 -7.90 6.00
C PHE A 377 5.27 -8.38 7.45
N SER A 378 4.57 -9.49 7.72
CA SER A 378 4.58 -10.12 9.05
C SER A 378 5.98 -10.60 9.44
N ASN A 379 6.74 -11.22 8.53
CA ASN A 379 8.13 -11.58 8.80
C ASN A 379 8.99 -10.33 9.06
N LYS A 380 8.80 -9.26 8.30
CA LYS A 380 9.51 -8.00 8.52
C LYS A 380 9.20 -7.39 9.89
N PHE A 381 7.93 -7.42 10.30
CA PHE A 381 7.52 -7.01 11.64
C PHE A 381 8.21 -7.82 12.73
N LEU A 382 8.20 -9.16 12.63
CA LEU A 382 8.82 -10.07 13.60
C LEU A 382 10.33 -9.85 13.72
N GLU A 383 11.02 -9.66 12.58
CA GLU A 383 12.45 -9.32 12.52
C GLU A 383 12.76 -8.04 13.33
N ILE A 384 11.96 -6.98 13.14
CA ILE A 384 12.17 -5.69 13.79
C ILE A 384 11.99 -5.78 15.31
N ILE A 385 11.02 -6.57 15.79
CA ILE A 385 10.77 -6.73 17.22
C ILE A 385 11.73 -7.73 17.89
N GLY A 386 12.62 -8.38 17.13
CA GLY A 386 13.58 -9.35 17.64
C GLY A 386 13.01 -10.74 17.90
N GLU A 387 11.83 -11.05 17.34
CA GLU A 387 11.26 -12.40 17.34
C GLU A 387 11.80 -13.19 16.15
N GLN A 388 11.94 -14.52 16.28
CA GLN A 388 12.42 -15.36 15.19
C GLN A 388 11.37 -15.41 14.06
N PRO A 389 11.69 -14.97 12.83
CA PRO A 389 10.76 -15.08 11.71
C PRO A 389 10.55 -16.56 11.38
N VAL A 390 9.29 -16.96 11.22
CA VAL A 390 8.94 -18.30 10.74
C VAL A 390 8.65 -18.17 9.25
N MET A 391 9.69 -18.31 8.42
CA MET A 391 9.54 -18.20 6.98
C MET A 391 9.03 -19.52 6.40
N VAL A 392 7.78 -19.55 5.94
CA VAL A 392 7.21 -20.68 5.22
C VAL A 392 7.43 -20.48 3.72
N LEU A 393 8.09 -21.44 3.10
CA LEU A 393 8.40 -21.42 1.67
C LEU A 393 7.15 -21.69 0.83
N SER A 394 6.99 -20.96 -0.27
CA SER A 394 5.83 -21.13 -1.16
C SER A 394 5.80 -22.54 -1.76
N PRO A 395 4.64 -23.21 -1.81
CA PRO A 395 4.52 -24.49 -2.50
C PRO A 395 4.71 -24.37 -4.03
N GLN A 396 4.54 -23.17 -4.62
CA GLN A 396 4.79 -22.91 -6.05
C GLN A 396 6.27 -22.70 -6.29
N ILE A 397 6.99 -23.81 -6.44
CA ILE A 397 8.46 -23.80 -6.48
C ILE A 397 9.01 -23.01 -7.68
N MET A 398 8.29 -23.00 -8.81
CA MET A 398 8.73 -22.32 -10.04
C MET A 398 8.81 -20.79 -9.92
N LEU A 399 8.25 -20.22 -8.84
CA LEU A 399 8.33 -18.79 -8.56
C LEU A 399 9.45 -18.45 -7.56
N TRP A 400 10.24 -19.44 -7.13
CA TRP A 400 11.32 -19.23 -6.17
C TRP A 400 12.48 -18.48 -6.80
N ASN A 401 12.97 -17.50 -6.05
CA ASN A 401 14.23 -16.83 -6.36
C ASN A 401 15.38 -17.41 -5.50
N THR A 402 16.59 -16.87 -5.68
CA THR A 402 17.77 -17.31 -4.93
C THR A 402 17.61 -17.17 -3.41
N ASP A 403 16.85 -16.18 -2.92
CA ASP A 403 16.61 -16.03 -1.48
C ASP A 403 15.65 -17.10 -0.92
N ASP A 404 14.62 -17.49 -1.67
CA ASP A 404 13.73 -18.60 -1.30
C ASP A 404 14.52 -19.92 -1.21
N ILE A 405 15.40 -20.19 -2.17
CA ILE A 405 16.31 -21.35 -2.14
C ILE A 405 17.21 -21.30 -0.89
N CYS A 406 17.77 -20.14 -0.56
CA CYS A 406 18.61 -19.99 0.64
C CYS A 406 17.87 -20.28 1.95
N VAL A 407 16.58 -19.97 2.01
CA VAL A 407 15.75 -20.27 3.18
C VAL A 407 15.42 -21.75 3.24
N TRP A 408 15.11 -22.39 2.12
CA TRP A 408 14.97 -23.84 2.06
C TRP A 408 16.24 -24.56 2.50
N LEU A 409 17.40 -24.08 2.06
CA LEU A 409 18.69 -24.60 2.50
C LEU A 409 18.79 -24.50 4.02
N THR A 410 18.35 -23.39 4.62
CA THR A 410 18.34 -23.20 6.08
C THR A 410 17.47 -24.20 6.81
N GLU A 411 16.23 -24.42 6.35
CA GLU A 411 15.32 -25.40 6.94
C GLU A 411 15.87 -26.84 6.84
N VAL A 412 16.47 -27.22 5.71
CA VAL A 412 16.99 -28.57 5.48
C VAL A 412 18.31 -28.83 6.23
N THR A 413 19.16 -27.81 6.40
CA THR A 413 20.46 -27.93 7.08
C THR A 413 20.40 -27.72 8.59
N ILE A 414 19.39 -27.01 9.13
CA ILE A 414 19.18 -26.83 10.59
C ILE A 414 19.12 -28.18 11.32
N THR A 415 18.72 -29.25 10.63
CA THR A 415 18.66 -30.59 11.23
C THR A 415 20.05 -31.24 11.41
N PHE A 416 21.14 -30.76 10.77
CA PHE A 416 22.43 -31.48 10.78
C PHE A 416 23.75 -30.67 10.75
N LEU A 417 23.79 -29.35 10.47
CA LEU A 417 25.05 -28.63 10.17
C LEU A 417 25.09 -27.18 10.66
N LEU A 418 25.77 -26.89 11.78
CA LEU A 418 25.89 -25.52 12.33
C LEU A 418 27.02 -24.66 11.73
N PHE A 419 28.06 -25.26 11.12
CA PHE A 419 29.25 -24.50 10.67
C PHE A 419 29.42 -24.40 9.15
N PHE A 420 28.91 -25.36 8.37
CA PHE A 420 29.04 -25.38 6.90
C PHE A 420 27.93 -24.61 6.18
N HIS A 421 26.83 -24.34 6.89
CA HIS A 421 25.59 -23.75 6.36
C HIS A 421 25.79 -22.35 5.77
N TYR A 422 26.53 -21.50 6.47
CA TYR A 422 26.78 -20.14 6.04
C TYR A 422 27.57 -20.09 4.73
N TYR A 423 28.58 -20.96 4.58
CA TYR A 423 29.42 -21.01 3.38
C TYR A 423 28.62 -21.43 2.14
N LEU A 424 27.79 -22.46 2.29
CA LEU A 424 26.95 -22.98 1.20
C LEU A 424 25.94 -21.92 0.71
N ILE A 425 25.26 -21.22 1.63
CA ILE A 425 24.35 -20.12 1.28
C ILE A 425 25.07 -19.03 0.49
N GLN A 426 26.27 -18.63 0.93
CA GLN A 426 27.00 -17.57 0.24
C GLN A 426 27.39 -17.97 -1.19
N ARG A 427 27.77 -19.22 -1.44
CA ARG A 427 28.02 -19.71 -2.79
C ARG A 427 26.76 -19.69 -3.66
N PHE A 428 25.64 -20.21 -3.16
CA PHE A 428 24.37 -20.18 -3.89
C PHE A 428 23.92 -18.75 -4.26
N LYS A 429 24.20 -17.78 -3.38
CA LYS A 429 23.98 -16.34 -3.64
C LYS A 429 24.94 -15.76 -4.67
N GLN A 430 26.23 -16.10 -4.59
CA GLN A 430 27.25 -15.63 -5.53
C GLN A 430 26.99 -16.13 -6.95
N ASP A 431 26.61 -17.41 -7.07
CA ASP A 431 26.34 -18.07 -8.35
C ASP A 431 24.95 -17.72 -8.92
N LYS A 432 24.12 -16.98 -8.15
CA LYS A 432 22.75 -16.57 -8.52
C LYS A 432 21.91 -17.74 -9.02
N ILE A 433 21.98 -18.88 -8.32
CA ILE A 433 21.24 -20.08 -8.67
C ILE A 433 19.75 -19.76 -8.64
N ASP A 434 19.11 -19.96 -9.77
CA ASP A 434 17.66 -19.90 -9.91
C ASP A 434 17.05 -21.28 -9.65
N ILE A 435 15.72 -21.35 -9.66
CA ILE A 435 15.06 -22.61 -9.38
C ILE A 435 15.29 -23.66 -10.46
N ASP A 436 15.48 -23.26 -11.72
CA ASP A 436 15.74 -24.19 -12.82
C ASP A 436 17.05 -24.96 -12.57
N LEU A 437 18.13 -24.24 -12.31
CA LEU A 437 19.43 -24.82 -11.98
C LEU A 437 19.37 -25.62 -10.67
N PHE A 438 18.65 -25.10 -9.67
CA PHE A 438 18.50 -25.76 -8.38
C PHE A 438 17.87 -27.16 -8.48
N LEU A 439 16.83 -27.30 -9.31
CA LEU A 439 16.15 -28.58 -9.51
C LEU A 439 16.98 -29.58 -10.32
N GLN A 440 18.05 -29.16 -10.99
CA GLN A 440 18.93 -30.01 -11.79
C GLN A 440 20.17 -30.52 -11.05
N LEU A 441 20.45 -29.98 -9.86
CA LEU A 441 21.64 -30.36 -9.09
C LEU A 441 21.77 -31.87 -8.87
N ASN A 442 22.95 -32.39 -9.22
CA ASN A 442 23.32 -33.80 -9.09
C ASN A 442 24.45 -34.02 -8.05
N ASP A 443 24.86 -35.27 -7.82
CA ASP A 443 25.89 -35.59 -6.82
C ASP A 443 27.27 -34.99 -7.15
N GLU A 444 27.61 -34.88 -8.44
CA GLU A 444 28.88 -34.32 -8.90
C GLU A 444 28.92 -32.81 -8.73
N ASP A 445 27.85 -32.10 -9.09
CA ASP A 445 27.75 -30.64 -8.91
C ASP A 445 27.91 -30.28 -7.42
N LEU A 446 27.21 -31.02 -6.53
CA LEU A 446 27.29 -30.81 -5.09
C LEU A 446 28.69 -31.05 -4.53
N LYS A 447 29.46 -31.97 -5.13
CA LYS A 447 30.82 -32.28 -4.71
C LYS A 447 31.82 -31.26 -5.25
N ASN A 448 31.80 -31.03 -6.55
CA ASN A 448 32.84 -30.29 -7.27
C ASN A 448 32.63 -28.77 -7.15
N ASP A 449 31.39 -28.31 -7.29
CA ASP A 449 31.08 -26.88 -7.37
C ASP A 449 30.68 -26.30 -6.02
N TYR A 450 30.00 -27.09 -5.18
CA TYR A 450 29.52 -26.65 -3.86
C TYR A 450 30.32 -27.22 -2.68
N GLY A 451 31.34 -28.05 -2.94
CA GLY A 451 32.31 -28.50 -1.94
C GLY A 451 31.74 -29.43 -0.85
N ILE A 452 30.61 -30.11 -1.12
CA ILE A 452 30.03 -31.08 -0.19
C ILE A 452 30.78 -32.42 -0.33
N GLU A 453 31.96 -32.50 0.28
CA GLU A 453 32.87 -33.66 0.15
C GLU A 453 32.28 -34.97 0.66
N ARG A 454 31.50 -34.92 1.74
CA ARG A 454 30.96 -36.10 2.40
C ARG A 454 29.76 -36.64 1.64
N ALA A 455 29.90 -37.86 1.11
CA ALA A 455 28.83 -38.54 0.37
C ALA A 455 27.51 -38.69 1.15
N ILE A 456 27.56 -38.84 2.48
CA ILE A 456 26.36 -38.92 3.32
C ILE A 456 25.59 -37.59 3.32
N GLU A 457 26.30 -36.47 3.31
CA GLU A 457 25.71 -35.12 3.33
C GLU A 457 25.05 -34.83 1.98
N ARG A 458 25.71 -35.18 0.86
CA ARG A 458 25.10 -35.11 -0.48
C ARG A 458 23.84 -35.97 -0.60
N LYS A 459 23.86 -37.21 -0.08
CA LYS A 459 22.67 -38.08 -0.06
C LYS A 459 21.51 -37.48 0.76
N LYS A 460 21.80 -36.86 1.90
CA LYS A 460 20.77 -36.18 2.71
C LYS A 460 20.19 -34.96 1.98
N PHE A 461 21.04 -34.17 1.34
CA PHE A 461 20.64 -33.03 0.51
C PHE A 461 19.71 -33.47 -0.62
N LEU A 462 20.15 -34.45 -1.42
CA LEU A 462 19.37 -34.97 -2.54
C LEU A 462 18.05 -35.59 -2.06
N ARG A 463 18.02 -36.24 -0.89
CA ARG A 463 16.77 -36.72 -0.29
C ARG A 463 15.81 -35.58 0.07
N GLY A 464 16.33 -34.48 0.61
CA GLY A 464 15.57 -33.26 0.84
C GLY A 464 15.00 -32.70 -0.46
N LEU A 465 15.84 -32.59 -1.49
CA LEU A 465 15.44 -32.11 -2.82
C LEU A 465 14.38 -33.00 -3.47
N THR A 466 14.51 -34.32 -3.36
CA THR A 466 13.48 -35.28 -3.80
C THR A 466 12.16 -35.03 -3.07
N LYS A 467 12.20 -34.83 -1.75
CA LYS A 467 10.98 -34.54 -0.98
C LYS A 467 10.32 -33.24 -1.44
N LEU A 468 11.12 -32.20 -1.69
CA LEU A 468 10.66 -30.92 -2.23
C LEU A 468 9.97 -31.10 -3.60
N LYS A 469 10.60 -31.83 -4.53
CA LYS A 469 10.03 -32.12 -5.86
C LYS A 469 8.72 -32.89 -5.80
N GLN A 470 8.52 -33.75 -4.79
CA GLN A 470 7.29 -34.51 -4.58
C GLN A 470 6.13 -33.65 -4.03
N THR A 471 6.45 -32.64 -3.20
CA THR A 471 5.44 -31.79 -2.53
C THR A 471 5.18 -30.48 -3.27
N ALA A 472 6.01 -30.10 -4.23
CA ALA A 472 5.88 -28.87 -5.01
C ALA A 472 4.57 -28.82 -5.83
N SER A 473 4.09 -27.60 -6.04
CA SER A 473 3.11 -27.24 -7.08
C SER A 473 3.86 -26.60 -8.25
N TYR A 474 3.50 -27.01 -9.46
CA TYR A 474 4.04 -26.50 -10.71
C TYR A 474 2.99 -25.67 -11.50
N ASP A 475 1.89 -25.30 -10.84
CA ASP A 475 0.84 -24.46 -11.42
C ASP A 475 1.45 -23.09 -11.76
N SER A 476 1.48 -22.70 -13.04
CA SER A 476 2.10 -21.48 -13.62
C SER A 476 3.49 -21.63 -14.27
N SER A 477 3.98 -22.84 -14.51
CA SER A 477 5.22 -23.06 -15.28
C SER A 477 4.95 -23.09 -16.79
N GLU A 478 5.74 -22.37 -17.59
CA GLU A 478 5.79 -22.59 -19.06
C GLU A 478 6.42 -23.94 -19.41
N ILE A 479 7.27 -24.47 -18.52
CA ILE A 479 8.06 -25.69 -18.73
C ILE A 479 7.28 -26.94 -18.32
N VAL A 480 6.44 -26.87 -17.29
CA VAL A 480 5.73 -28.05 -16.76
C VAL A 480 4.35 -28.17 -17.39
N ILE A 481 4.14 -29.28 -18.09
CA ILE A 481 2.86 -29.58 -18.74
C ILE A 481 1.94 -30.24 -17.71
N SER A 482 0.78 -29.63 -17.42
CA SER A 482 -0.18 -30.11 -16.40
C SER A 482 -0.57 -31.58 -16.59
N ALA A 483 -0.72 -32.02 -17.83
CA ALA A 483 -1.02 -33.40 -18.18
C ALA A 483 0.02 -34.41 -17.66
N ILE A 484 1.29 -34.02 -17.53
CA ILE A 484 2.37 -34.90 -17.01
C ILE A 484 2.33 -34.94 -15.49
N ASP A 485 2.11 -33.80 -14.81
CA ASP A 485 1.96 -33.78 -13.36
C ASP A 485 0.75 -34.61 -12.95
N ASP A 486 -0.37 -34.50 -13.66
CA ASP A 486 -1.57 -35.31 -13.40
C ASP A 486 -1.35 -36.80 -13.70
N PHE A 487 -0.67 -37.13 -14.80
CA PHE A 487 -0.28 -38.50 -15.12
C PHE A 487 0.59 -39.11 -14.02
N LEU A 488 1.67 -38.44 -13.59
CA LEU A 488 2.58 -38.96 -12.57
C LEU A 488 1.92 -38.98 -11.18
N LYS A 489 1.05 -38.00 -10.86
CA LYS A 489 0.20 -38.05 -9.66
C LYS A 489 -0.66 -39.31 -9.62
N SER A 490 -1.21 -39.74 -10.75
CA SER A 490 -2.07 -40.94 -10.81
C SER A 490 -1.33 -42.25 -10.48
N LEU A 491 -0.01 -42.28 -10.66
CA LEU A 491 0.83 -43.44 -10.34
C LEU A 491 1.24 -43.49 -8.86
N GLY A 492 1.27 -42.34 -8.18
CA GLY A 492 1.63 -42.21 -6.77
C GLY A 492 2.45 -40.95 -6.47
N PRO A 493 2.50 -40.50 -5.20
CA PRO A 493 3.21 -39.30 -4.79
C PRO A 493 4.72 -39.34 -5.06
N GLU A 494 5.33 -40.53 -5.08
CA GLU A 494 6.75 -40.73 -5.33
C GLU A 494 7.18 -40.46 -6.78
N TYR A 495 6.26 -40.57 -7.76
CA TYR A 495 6.56 -40.34 -9.18
C TYR A 495 6.61 -38.85 -9.52
N ARG A 496 6.01 -38.00 -8.68
CA ARG A 496 6.00 -36.54 -8.86
C ARG A 496 7.39 -35.93 -8.89
N GLN A 497 8.41 -36.62 -8.37
CA GLN A 497 9.80 -36.16 -8.44
C GLN A 497 10.37 -36.05 -9.87
N TYR A 498 9.72 -36.70 -10.86
CA TYR A 498 10.16 -36.72 -12.26
C TYR A 498 9.47 -35.69 -13.15
N VAL A 499 8.43 -35.01 -12.64
CA VAL A 499 7.60 -34.05 -13.39
C VAL A 499 8.45 -33.00 -14.10
N TYR A 500 9.37 -32.38 -13.36
CA TYR A 500 10.21 -31.30 -13.88
C TYR A 500 11.08 -31.76 -15.05
N GLN A 501 11.84 -32.83 -14.86
CA GLN A 501 12.81 -33.30 -15.84
C GLN A 501 12.13 -33.90 -17.08
N MET A 502 11.01 -34.60 -16.91
CA MET A 502 10.22 -35.11 -18.05
C MET A 502 9.67 -33.95 -18.89
N SER A 503 9.11 -32.92 -18.25
CA SER A 503 8.56 -31.78 -18.98
C SER A 503 9.65 -30.96 -19.68
N ARG A 504 10.78 -30.72 -19.01
CA ARG A 504 11.97 -30.05 -19.60
C ARG A 504 12.55 -30.82 -20.79
N SER A 505 12.44 -32.15 -20.80
CA SER A 505 12.88 -33.00 -21.91
C SER A 505 11.91 -32.96 -23.11
N GLY A 506 10.87 -32.11 -23.07
CA GLY A 506 9.88 -31.99 -24.13
C GLY A 506 8.93 -33.18 -24.22
N VAL A 507 8.81 -33.98 -23.16
CA VAL A 507 7.79 -35.03 -23.11
C VAL A 507 6.43 -34.35 -23.05
N GLU A 508 5.55 -34.66 -23.98
CA GLU A 508 4.16 -34.19 -23.98
C GLU A 508 3.19 -35.38 -23.93
N SER A 509 1.90 -35.12 -23.69
CA SER A 509 0.87 -36.17 -23.67
C SER A 509 0.86 -37.04 -24.94
N SER A 510 1.19 -36.45 -26.08
CA SER A 510 1.29 -37.12 -27.39
C SER A 510 2.45 -38.14 -27.46
N ILE A 511 3.58 -37.85 -26.81
CA ILE A 511 4.83 -38.64 -26.89
C ILE A 511 4.92 -39.66 -25.74
N LEU A 512 4.12 -39.51 -24.67
CA LEU A 512 4.11 -40.42 -23.52
C LEU A 512 4.04 -41.91 -23.94
N ARG A 513 3.25 -42.23 -24.98
CA ARG A 513 3.07 -43.62 -25.46
C ARG A 513 4.28 -44.19 -26.19
N SER A 514 5.09 -43.34 -26.82
CA SER A 514 6.27 -43.72 -27.57
C SER A 514 7.55 -43.66 -26.75
N LEU A 515 7.47 -43.30 -25.46
CA LEU A 515 8.62 -43.29 -24.57
C LEU A 515 9.26 -44.68 -24.48
N THR A 516 10.59 -44.70 -24.57
CA THR A 516 11.39 -45.90 -24.34
C THR A 516 12.02 -45.87 -22.95
N GLU A 517 12.50 -47.03 -22.50
CA GLU A 517 13.29 -47.09 -21.26
C GLU A 517 14.54 -46.20 -21.35
N GLU A 518 15.16 -46.12 -22.53
CA GLU A 518 16.35 -45.30 -22.74
C GLU A 518 16.05 -43.80 -22.60
N ASN A 519 14.91 -43.33 -23.12
CA ASN A 519 14.49 -41.93 -22.94
C ASN A 519 14.22 -41.61 -21.47
N LEU A 520 13.58 -42.54 -20.74
CA LEU A 520 13.34 -42.33 -19.32
C LEU A 520 14.64 -42.31 -18.49
N LEU A 521 15.63 -43.12 -18.87
CA LEU A 521 16.90 -43.19 -18.16
C LEU A 521 17.82 -42.00 -18.48
N LYS A 522 18.07 -41.72 -19.77
CA LYS A 522 19.07 -40.75 -20.22
C LYS A 522 18.55 -39.32 -20.23
N ASP A 523 17.33 -39.11 -20.73
CA ASP A 523 16.78 -37.77 -20.94
C ASP A 523 15.97 -37.31 -19.70
N CYS A 524 15.08 -38.18 -19.21
CA CYS A 524 14.19 -37.86 -18.10
C CYS A 524 14.79 -38.09 -16.70
N GLY A 525 16.00 -38.69 -16.61
CA GLY A 525 16.71 -38.90 -15.35
C GLY A 525 16.07 -39.91 -14.37
N VAL A 526 15.23 -40.82 -14.86
CA VAL A 526 14.57 -41.85 -14.05
C VAL A 526 15.52 -43.04 -13.85
N THR A 527 16.44 -42.93 -12.89
CA THR A 527 17.46 -43.97 -12.62
C THR A 527 16.89 -45.27 -12.03
N ASN A 528 15.76 -45.20 -11.33
CA ASN A 528 15.10 -46.38 -10.76
C ASN A 528 14.37 -47.19 -11.86
N GLY A 529 14.87 -48.39 -12.15
CA GLY A 529 14.32 -49.27 -13.19
C GLY A 529 12.87 -49.71 -12.93
N VAL A 530 12.47 -49.85 -11.67
CA VAL A 530 11.08 -50.19 -11.31
C VAL A 530 10.14 -49.02 -11.61
N HIS A 531 10.58 -47.79 -11.35
CA HIS A 531 9.80 -46.60 -11.69
C HIS A 531 9.67 -46.45 -13.20
N ARG A 532 10.75 -46.70 -13.97
CA ARG A 532 10.70 -46.69 -15.44
C ARG A 532 9.68 -47.69 -15.97
N LEU A 533 9.71 -48.93 -15.48
CA LEU A 533 8.78 -49.97 -15.89
C LEU A 533 7.32 -49.55 -15.65
N ARG A 534 6.99 -49.06 -14.45
CA ARG A 534 5.62 -48.63 -14.12
C ARG A 534 5.15 -47.41 -14.92
N ILE A 535 6.02 -46.44 -15.14
CA ILE A 535 5.71 -45.27 -15.98
C ILE A 535 5.40 -45.73 -17.42
N LEU A 536 6.21 -46.63 -18.00
CA LEU A 536 6.00 -47.15 -19.34
C LEU A 536 4.71 -47.99 -19.47
N GLU A 537 4.40 -48.82 -18.47
CA GLU A 537 3.16 -49.59 -18.44
C GLU A 537 1.92 -48.68 -18.42
N ALA A 538 1.94 -47.66 -17.56
CA ALA A 538 0.83 -46.73 -17.46
C ALA A 538 0.72 -45.80 -18.67
N ALA A 539 1.84 -45.40 -19.27
CA ALA A 539 1.80 -44.57 -20.47
C ALA A 539 1.14 -45.30 -21.66
N LYS A 540 1.34 -46.62 -21.75
CA LYS A 540 0.71 -47.48 -22.77
C LYS A 540 -0.81 -47.64 -22.58
N SER A 541 -1.35 -47.43 -21.37
CA SER A 541 -2.78 -47.60 -21.06
C SER A 541 -3.63 -46.33 -21.20
N LEU A 542 -3.05 -45.18 -21.60
CA LEU A 542 -3.68 -43.86 -21.66
C LEU A 542 -4.76 -43.65 -22.77
N ASN A 543 -5.55 -44.65 -23.17
CA ASN A 543 -6.49 -44.51 -24.30
C ASN A 543 -7.87 -45.15 -24.04
N LEU A 544 -8.77 -44.37 -23.40
CA LEU A 544 -10.24 -44.42 -23.52
C LEU A 544 -10.81 -43.23 -22.70
N ASN A 545 -10.79 -42.01 -23.26
CA ASN A 545 -11.83 -40.96 -23.16
C ASN A 545 -11.30 -39.52 -23.33
N SER A 546 -11.92 -38.83 -24.30
CA SER A 546 -12.08 -37.38 -24.48
C SER A 546 -10.92 -36.51 -24.98
N CYS A 547 -11.02 -36.13 -26.26
CA CYS A 547 -10.60 -34.82 -26.80
C CYS A 547 -11.62 -34.33 -27.84
N SER A 548 -12.15 -33.11 -27.65
CA SER A 548 -12.31 -32.05 -28.67
C SER A 548 -13.52 -31.15 -28.41
N ASN A 549 -13.27 -29.87 -28.11
CA ASN A 549 -13.93 -28.74 -28.78
C ASN A 549 -13.32 -27.43 -28.29
N ASN A 550 -12.71 -26.67 -29.20
CA ASN A 550 -12.67 -25.20 -29.16
C ASN A 550 -12.19 -24.68 -30.52
N ASN A 551 -13.12 -24.28 -31.38
CA ASN A 551 -12.85 -23.39 -32.51
C ASN A 551 -13.47 -22.02 -32.21
N GLY A 552 -12.67 -20.97 -32.38
CA GLY A 552 -13.04 -19.58 -32.15
C GLY A 552 -13.98 -19.02 -33.21
N ASN A 553 -14.88 -18.14 -32.77
CA ASN A 553 -15.70 -17.27 -33.60
C ASN A 553 -15.72 -15.87 -32.96
N TYR A 554 -15.12 -14.89 -33.62
CA TYR A 554 -15.30 -13.47 -33.30
C TYR A 554 -16.68 -13.04 -33.80
N ARG A 555 -17.66 -12.98 -32.90
CA ARG A 555 -18.98 -12.36 -33.15
C ARG A 555 -19.01 -10.96 -32.54
N LEU A 556 -19.75 -10.06 -33.20
CA LEU A 556 -20.15 -8.72 -32.75
C LEU A 556 -20.37 -8.70 -31.22
N ILE A 557 -19.43 -8.10 -30.50
CA ILE A 557 -19.52 -7.94 -29.06
C ILE A 557 -20.61 -6.88 -28.82
N GLU A 558 -21.71 -7.25 -28.15
CA GLU A 558 -22.66 -6.27 -27.65
C GLU A 558 -21.92 -5.25 -26.78
N LYS A 559 -22.05 -3.96 -27.09
CA LYS A 559 -21.40 -2.88 -26.33
C LYS A 559 -22.00 -2.82 -24.91
N SER A 560 -21.32 -3.48 -23.97
CA SER A 560 -21.72 -3.64 -22.57
C SER A 560 -21.20 -2.54 -21.65
N LEU A 561 -20.24 -1.74 -22.11
CA LEU A 561 -19.68 -0.59 -21.38
C LEU A 561 -20.16 0.73 -21.98
N ASP A 562 -20.52 1.68 -21.12
CA ASP A 562 -20.99 2.99 -21.56
C ASP A 562 -19.80 3.88 -21.95
N VAL A 563 -18.73 3.87 -21.15
CA VAL A 563 -17.61 4.80 -21.28
C VAL A 563 -16.26 4.10 -21.03
N PHE A 564 -15.32 4.29 -21.95
CA PHE A 564 -13.88 4.07 -21.73
C PHE A 564 -13.17 5.41 -21.55
N ILE A 565 -12.31 5.54 -20.54
CA ILE A 565 -11.50 6.75 -20.33
C ILE A 565 -10.02 6.44 -20.63
N SER A 566 -9.48 7.10 -21.66
CA SER A 566 -8.06 7.13 -21.99
C SER A 566 -7.42 8.41 -21.44
N TYR A 567 -6.24 8.28 -20.85
CA TYR A 567 -5.54 9.41 -20.22
C TYR A 567 -4.04 9.20 -20.17
N ARG A 568 -3.31 10.31 -20.05
CA ARG A 568 -1.87 10.28 -19.85
C ARG A 568 -1.51 9.97 -18.40
N ARG A 569 -0.88 8.81 -18.15
CA ARG A 569 -0.54 8.37 -16.79
C ARG A 569 0.31 9.36 -15.98
N SER A 570 1.17 10.13 -16.63
CA SER A 570 2.09 11.06 -15.95
C SER A 570 1.41 12.26 -15.30
N ASN A 571 0.22 12.67 -15.76
CA ASN A 571 -0.43 13.89 -15.26
C ASN A 571 -1.96 13.93 -15.43
N GLY A 572 -2.56 13.01 -16.17
CA GLY A 572 -4.01 12.91 -16.40
C GLY A 572 -4.74 12.00 -15.42
N SER A 573 -4.03 11.29 -14.53
CA SER A 573 -4.61 10.28 -13.62
C SER A 573 -5.69 10.86 -12.72
N GLN A 574 -5.46 12.06 -12.19
CA GLN A 574 -6.37 12.72 -11.26
C GLN A 574 -7.67 13.14 -11.95
N LEU A 575 -7.59 13.82 -13.11
CA LEU A 575 -8.76 14.22 -13.88
C LEU A 575 -9.53 13.00 -14.42
N ALA A 576 -8.83 11.98 -14.93
CA ALA A 576 -9.47 10.76 -15.41
C ALA A 576 -10.22 10.01 -14.30
N SER A 577 -9.63 9.94 -13.10
CA SER A 577 -10.26 9.35 -11.92
C SER A 577 -11.47 10.17 -11.46
N LEU A 578 -11.37 11.51 -11.48
CA LEU A 578 -12.47 12.41 -11.14
C LEU A 578 -13.65 12.24 -12.11
N LEU A 579 -13.39 12.21 -13.42
CA LEU A 579 -14.41 11.96 -14.44
C LEU A 579 -15.08 10.60 -14.26
N LYS A 580 -14.29 9.55 -13.98
CA LYS A 580 -14.81 8.22 -13.67
C LYS A 580 -15.84 8.29 -12.54
N VAL A 581 -15.50 8.94 -11.42
CA VAL A 581 -16.41 9.07 -10.26
C VAL A 581 -17.69 9.81 -10.66
N HIS A 582 -17.57 10.99 -11.28
CA HIS A 582 -18.74 11.78 -11.64
C HIS A 582 -19.69 11.08 -12.62
N LEU A 583 -19.16 10.25 -13.53
CA LEU A 583 -19.96 9.46 -14.46
C LEU A 583 -20.59 8.23 -13.80
N GLN A 584 -19.85 7.54 -12.91
CA GLN A 584 -20.40 6.43 -12.13
C GLN A 584 -21.53 6.89 -11.21
N LEU A 585 -21.41 8.07 -10.61
CA LEU A 585 -22.48 8.69 -9.80
C LEU A 585 -23.75 8.99 -10.62
N ARG A 586 -23.62 9.18 -11.94
CA ARG A 586 -24.74 9.35 -12.89
C ARG A 586 -25.27 8.03 -13.45
N GLY A 587 -24.73 6.89 -13.00
CA GLY A 587 -25.19 5.56 -13.39
C GLY A 587 -24.49 4.96 -14.60
N PHE A 588 -23.46 5.61 -15.16
CA PHE A 588 -22.70 5.05 -16.28
C PHE A 588 -21.74 3.95 -15.84
N SER A 589 -21.62 2.90 -16.65
CA SER A 589 -20.56 1.91 -16.54
C SER A 589 -19.27 2.45 -17.18
N VAL A 590 -18.29 2.77 -16.31
CA VAL A 590 -17.04 3.41 -16.74
C VAL A 590 -15.86 2.47 -16.53
N PHE A 591 -15.10 2.25 -17.61
CA PHE A 591 -13.81 1.58 -17.56
C PHE A 591 -12.68 2.60 -17.63
N LEU A 592 -11.74 2.50 -16.69
CA LEU A 592 -10.51 3.28 -16.65
C LEU A 592 -9.36 2.28 -16.54
N ASP A 593 -8.36 2.39 -17.42
CA ASP A 593 -7.19 1.52 -17.34
C ASP A 593 -6.35 1.89 -16.10
N ILE A 594 -6.13 0.89 -15.24
CA ILE A 594 -5.32 0.99 -14.02
C ILE A 594 -4.27 -0.10 -14.10
N GLU A 595 -3.01 0.27 -13.93
CA GLU A 595 -1.91 -0.68 -14.01
C GLU A 595 -2.13 -1.88 -13.05
N LYS A 596 -2.42 -3.05 -13.63
CA LYS A 596 -1.83 -4.37 -13.35
C LYS A 596 -2.58 -5.47 -14.10
N LEU A 597 -2.01 -5.94 -15.20
CA LEU A 597 -1.91 -7.38 -15.43
C LEU A 597 -0.45 -7.69 -15.82
N PRO A 598 0.09 -8.85 -15.40
CA PRO A 598 1.48 -9.22 -15.61
C PRO A 598 1.84 -9.25 -17.09
N ALA A 599 3.11 -8.96 -17.39
CA ALA A 599 3.67 -8.94 -18.73
C ALA A 599 3.36 -10.24 -19.49
N GLY A 600 2.71 -10.12 -20.65
CA GLY A 600 2.47 -11.19 -21.62
C GLY A 600 0.99 -11.42 -21.92
N LYS A 601 0.51 -10.93 -23.08
CA LYS A 601 -0.86 -11.02 -23.65
C LYS A 601 -1.92 -10.01 -23.15
N PHE A 602 -1.53 -8.78 -22.79
CA PHE A 602 -2.46 -7.71 -22.35
C PHE A 602 -3.19 -6.97 -23.48
N ASP A 603 -2.66 -7.02 -24.70
CA ASP A 603 -3.16 -6.22 -25.82
C ASP A 603 -4.63 -6.51 -26.13
N ASP A 604 -5.04 -7.78 -26.04
CA ASP A 604 -6.38 -8.19 -26.44
C ASP A 604 -7.46 -7.75 -25.46
N SER A 605 -7.20 -7.74 -24.14
CA SER A 605 -8.23 -7.40 -23.15
C SER A 605 -8.54 -5.90 -23.13
N LEU A 606 -7.52 -5.04 -23.22
CA LEU A 606 -7.70 -3.59 -23.28
C LEU A 606 -8.44 -3.17 -24.55
N ILE A 607 -8.02 -3.70 -25.70
CA ILE A 607 -8.68 -3.45 -26.99
C ILE A 607 -10.12 -3.99 -26.96
N THR A 608 -10.36 -5.15 -26.35
CA THR A 608 -11.71 -5.69 -26.15
C THR A 608 -12.58 -4.76 -25.30
N SER A 609 -12.05 -4.17 -24.23
CA SER A 609 -12.75 -3.18 -23.41
C SER A 609 -13.09 -1.92 -24.20
N ILE A 610 -12.21 -1.45 -25.08
CA ILE A 610 -12.48 -0.30 -25.97
C ILE A 610 -13.57 -0.65 -26.98
N HIS A 611 -13.46 -1.79 -27.67
CA HIS A 611 -14.45 -2.23 -28.66
C HIS A 611 -15.84 -2.48 -28.05
N SER A 612 -15.89 -2.91 -26.78
CA SER A 612 -17.14 -3.08 -26.03
C SER A 612 -17.71 -1.78 -25.45
N SER A 613 -17.03 -0.64 -25.64
CA SER A 613 -17.45 0.67 -25.13
C SER A 613 -18.21 1.50 -26.18
N ARG A 614 -19.27 2.18 -25.74
CA ARG A 614 -20.06 3.09 -26.59
C ARG A 614 -19.35 4.43 -26.81
N ASN A 615 -18.84 5.00 -25.73
CA ASN A 615 -18.16 6.29 -25.72
C ASN A 615 -16.69 6.11 -25.31
N PHE A 616 -15.81 6.94 -25.88
CA PHE A 616 -14.39 6.98 -25.59
C PHE A 616 -14.01 8.41 -25.20
N ILE A 617 -13.71 8.62 -23.92
CA ILE A 617 -13.28 9.92 -23.40
C ILE A 617 -11.76 9.98 -23.46
N LEU A 618 -11.23 10.99 -24.15
CA LEU A 618 -9.80 11.24 -24.25
C LEU A 618 -9.42 12.44 -23.37
N VAL A 619 -8.75 12.17 -22.25
CA VAL A 619 -8.28 13.21 -21.32
C VAL A 619 -6.99 13.83 -21.84
N LEU A 620 -7.08 15.10 -22.23
CA LEU A 620 -6.01 15.90 -22.78
C LEU A 620 -5.51 16.92 -21.74
N THR A 621 -4.59 16.48 -20.89
CA THR A 621 -3.75 17.32 -20.01
C THR A 621 -2.54 17.86 -20.78
N PRO A 622 -1.76 18.82 -20.23
CA PRO A 622 -0.54 19.29 -20.89
C PRO A 622 0.35 18.12 -21.32
N ASN A 623 0.91 18.18 -22.53
CA ASN A 623 1.83 17.14 -23.04
C ASN A 623 1.20 15.73 -23.24
N ALA A 624 -0.14 15.60 -23.22
CA ALA A 624 -0.81 14.30 -23.33
C ALA A 624 -0.46 13.53 -24.61
N LEU A 625 -0.31 14.25 -25.74
CA LEU A 625 -0.02 13.67 -27.06
C LEU A 625 1.47 13.72 -27.45
N ASP A 626 2.37 14.21 -26.59
CA ASP A 626 3.77 14.44 -26.97
C ASP A 626 4.50 13.17 -27.45
N ARG A 627 4.20 12.01 -26.84
CA ARG A 627 4.78 10.71 -27.29
C ARG A 627 4.07 10.10 -28.48
N CYS A 628 2.92 10.65 -28.90
CA CYS A 628 2.24 10.25 -30.13
C CYS A 628 2.83 10.98 -31.35
N ILE A 629 3.53 12.11 -31.16
CA ILE A 629 4.16 12.88 -32.24
C ILE A 629 5.22 12.00 -32.92
N GLY A 630 5.02 11.74 -34.22
CA GLY A 630 5.92 10.89 -35.01
C GLY A 630 5.90 9.39 -34.68
N ASP A 631 4.94 8.90 -33.89
CA ASP A 631 4.83 7.48 -33.51
C ASP A 631 4.19 6.63 -34.62
N VAL A 632 4.88 6.48 -35.75
CA VAL A 632 4.36 5.74 -36.93
C VAL A 632 4.17 4.25 -36.65
N ASP A 633 4.92 3.68 -35.68
CA ASP A 633 4.86 2.26 -35.34
C ASP A 633 3.73 1.92 -34.33
N CYS A 634 2.92 2.90 -33.91
CA CYS A 634 1.85 2.74 -32.92
C CYS A 634 2.35 2.10 -31.60
N LYS A 635 3.49 2.59 -31.09
CA LYS A 635 4.12 2.07 -29.85
C LYS A 635 3.53 2.70 -28.59
N ASP A 636 3.08 3.96 -28.65
CA ASP A 636 2.50 4.61 -27.48
C ASP A 636 1.09 4.07 -27.19
N TRP A 637 0.80 3.83 -25.91
CA TRP A 637 -0.48 3.27 -25.50
C TRP A 637 -1.66 4.17 -25.86
N ILE A 638 -1.55 5.49 -25.70
CA ILE A 638 -2.63 6.41 -26.07
C ILE A 638 -2.89 6.36 -27.57
N HIS A 639 -1.82 6.27 -28.37
CA HIS A 639 -1.94 6.11 -29.82
C HIS A 639 -2.74 4.83 -30.15
N ARG A 640 -2.35 3.68 -29.59
CA ARG A 640 -3.07 2.40 -29.77
C ARG A 640 -4.55 2.48 -29.36
N GLU A 641 -4.83 3.12 -28.23
CA GLU A 641 -6.19 3.27 -27.70
C GLU A 641 -7.06 4.14 -28.60
N ILE A 642 -6.54 5.27 -29.12
CA ILE A 642 -7.27 6.13 -30.06
C ILE A 642 -7.58 5.37 -31.35
N VAL A 643 -6.61 4.64 -31.91
CA VAL A 643 -6.82 3.84 -33.13
C VAL A 643 -7.87 2.76 -32.89
N ALA A 644 -7.82 2.06 -31.75
CA ALA A 644 -8.82 1.08 -31.37
C ALA A 644 -10.23 1.70 -31.22
N ALA A 645 -10.33 2.91 -30.66
CA ALA A 645 -11.60 3.61 -30.50
C ALA A 645 -12.21 4.03 -31.85
N MET A 646 -11.37 4.51 -32.78
CA MET A 646 -11.80 4.84 -34.14
C MET A 646 -12.27 3.58 -34.89
N ASN A 647 -11.52 2.48 -34.80
CA ASN A 647 -11.87 1.20 -35.42
C ASN A 647 -13.13 0.57 -34.81
N GLY A 648 -13.33 0.72 -33.50
CA GLY A 648 -14.50 0.25 -32.76
C GLY A 648 -15.75 1.12 -32.94
N GLY A 649 -15.66 2.22 -33.71
CA GLY A 649 -16.76 3.16 -33.91
C GLY A 649 -17.28 3.73 -32.60
N CYS A 650 -16.37 4.03 -31.66
CA CYS A 650 -16.72 4.70 -30.41
C CYS A 650 -16.99 6.19 -30.66
N ASN A 651 -17.89 6.78 -29.88
CA ASN A 651 -18.05 8.23 -29.84
C ASN A 651 -16.88 8.86 -29.07
N ILE A 652 -15.94 9.49 -29.77
CA ILE A 652 -14.72 10.06 -29.18
C ILE A 652 -14.99 11.47 -28.67
N ILE A 653 -14.82 11.69 -27.36
CA ILE A 653 -15.07 12.97 -26.70
C ILE A 653 -13.77 13.46 -26.02
N PRO A 654 -13.06 14.44 -26.61
CA PRO A 654 -11.89 15.04 -25.98
C PRO A 654 -12.28 15.89 -24.75
N VAL A 655 -11.60 15.71 -23.62
CA VAL A 655 -11.71 16.58 -22.43
C VAL A 655 -10.39 17.31 -22.25
N ILE A 656 -10.40 18.64 -22.42
CA ILE A 656 -9.22 19.48 -22.56
C ILE A 656 -8.96 20.23 -21.24
N ASP A 657 -7.85 19.93 -20.59
CA ASP A 657 -7.36 20.62 -19.39
C ASP A 657 -5.99 21.25 -19.68
N ASN A 658 -5.97 22.57 -19.85
CA ASN A 658 -4.75 23.36 -20.13
C ASN A 658 -3.86 22.82 -21.26
N PHE A 659 -4.44 22.04 -22.18
CA PHE A 659 -3.77 21.41 -23.30
C PHE A 659 -3.92 22.23 -24.58
N VAL A 660 -2.86 22.23 -25.38
CA VAL A 660 -2.83 22.83 -26.72
C VAL A 660 -2.54 21.73 -27.72
N PHE A 661 -3.39 21.59 -28.73
CA PHE A 661 -3.17 20.60 -29.78
C PHE A 661 -1.86 20.89 -30.53
N PRO A 662 -1.04 19.86 -30.79
CA PRO A 662 0.09 20.00 -31.72
C PRO A 662 -0.41 20.22 -33.14
N SER A 663 0.48 20.60 -34.06
CA SER A 663 0.13 20.68 -35.49
C SER A 663 -0.39 19.34 -35.99
N ALA A 664 -1.49 19.34 -36.74
CA ALA A 664 -2.07 18.10 -37.27
C ALA A 664 -1.07 17.29 -38.11
N GLU A 665 -0.12 17.95 -38.78
CA GLU A 665 0.95 17.34 -39.58
C GLU A 665 2.01 16.60 -38.74
N SER A 666 2.13 16.92 -37.45
CA SER A 666 3.08 16.23 -36.56
C SER A 666 2.52 14.95 -35.94
N LEU A 667 1.21 14.73 -36.07
CA LEU A 667 0.54 13.51 -35.62
C LEU A 667 0.51 12.45 -36.74
N PRO A 668 0.61 11.15 -36.41
CA PRO A 668 0.39 10.05 -37.35
C PRO A 668 -0.95 10.13 -38.09
N GLU A 669 -1.00 9.62 -39.32
CA GLU A 669 -2.16 9.78 -40.23
C GLU A 669 -3.46 9.16 -39.71
N ASP A 670 -3.34 8.08 -38.94
CA ASP A 670 -4.43 7.32 -38.33
C ASP A 670 -5.05 8.03 -37.12
N ILE A 671 -4.35 8.98 -36.49
CA ILE A 671 -4.89 9.76 -35.37
C ILE A 671 -4.99 11.26 -35.61
N LYS A 672 -4.45 11.81 -36.72
CA LYS A 672 -4.48 13.27 -37.00
C LYS A 672 -5.87 13.89 -36.92
N ASN A 673 -6.92 13.09 -37.16
CA ASN A 673 -8.30 13.56 -37.12
C ASN A 673 -8.79 13.96 -35.72
N ILE A 674 -8.12 13.55 -34.63
CA ILE A 674 -8.51 13.89 -33.25
C ILE A 674 -8.58 15.40 -33.01
N SER A 675 -7.78 16.20 -33.72
CA SER A 675 -7.75 17.66 -33.62
C SER A 675 -9.05 18.34 -34.09
N TYR A 676 -9.91 17.62 -34.82
CA TYR A 676 -11.17 18.15 -35.35
C TYR A 676 -12.40 17.71 -34.55
N PHE A 677 -12.24 16.87 -33.51
CA PHE A 677 -13.35 16.46 -32.66
C PHE A 677 -13.76 17.59 -31.72
N ASN A 678 -15.07 17.71 -31.49
CA ASN A 678 -15.60 18.68 -30.54
C ASN A 678 -15.21 18.28 -29.11
N GLY A 679 -14.33 19.06 -28.50
CA GLY A 679 -13.87 18.84 -27.13
C GLY A 679 -14.64 19.65 -26.09
N ILE A 680 -14.59 19.19 -24.84
CA ILE A 680 -15.08 19.89 -23.66
C ILE A 680 -13.88 20.46 -22.92
N ARG A 681 -13.85 21.79 -22.75
CA ARG A 681 -12.84 22.44 -21.92
C ARG A 681 -13.17 22.23 -20.44
N TRP A 682 -12.27 21.59 -19.72
CA TRP A 682 -12.38 21.40 -18.27
C TRP A 682 -12.07 22.72 -17.56
N ILE A 683 -12.91 23.06 -16.59
CA ILE A 683 -12.70 24.22 -15.71
C ILE A 683 -12.87 23.74 -14.27
N HIS A 684 -11.80 23.81 -13.47
CA HIS A 684 -11.77 23.28 -12.12
C HIS A 684 -12.82 23.89 -11.18
N ASP A 685 -13.22 25.15 -11.42
CA ASP A 685 -14.22 25.85 -10.62
C ASP A 685 -15.66 25.48 -11.02
N TYR A 686 -15.86 24.89 -12.21
CA TYR A 686 -17.18 24.57 -12.78
C TYR A 686 -17.30 23.09 -13.16
N GLN A 687 -16.84 22.20 -12.28
CA GLN A 687 -16.76 20.76 -12.54
C GLN A 687 -18.12 20.15 -12.89
N ASP A 688 -19.16 20.43 -12.09
CA ASP A 688 -20.49 19.83 -12.31
C ASP A 688 -21.06 20.24 -13.69
N ALA A 689 -20.94 21.51 -14.08
CA ALA A 689 -21.37 21.98 -15.40
C ALA A 689 -20.55 21.37 -16.55
N CYS A 690 -19.25 21.14 -16.33
CA CYS A 690 -18.42 20.43 -17.30
C CYS A 690 -18.88 18.99 -17.48
N VAL A 691 -19.24 18.30 -16.39
CA VAL A 691 -19.73 16.93 -16.48
C VAL A 691 -21.16 16.85 -17.03
N ASP A 692 -22.03 17.81 -16.74
CA ASP A 692 -23.37 17.88 -17.35
C ASP A 692 -23.26 18.02 -18.88
N LYS A 693 -22.32 18.84 -19.36
CA LYS A 693 -22.02 18.94 -20.78
C LYS A 693 -21.43 17.65 -21.34
N LEU A 694 -20.59 16.95 -20.59
CA LEU A 694 -20.04 15.66 -20.98
C LEU A 694 -21.11 14.58 -21.09
N GLU A 695 -22.08 14.57 -20.17
CA GLU A 695 -23.24 13.68 -20.22
C GLU A 695 -24.09 13.92 -21.48
N GLN A 696 -24.29 15.17 -21.88
CA GLN A 696 -24.97 15.49 -23.15
C GLN A 696 -24.24 14.87 -24.35
N PHE A 697 -22.91 14.97 -24.39
CA PHE A 697 -22.09 14.39 -25.46
C PHE A 697 -22.12 12.85 -25.47
N ILE A 698 -22.26 12.22 -24.29
CA ILE A 698 -22.37 10.76 -24.13
C ILE A 698 -23.72 10.23 -24.60
N ASN A 699 -24.80 10.98 -24.34
CA ASN A 699 -26.17 10.56 -24.67
C ASN A 699 -26.56 10.84 -26.13
N GLY A 700 -25.84 11.74 -26.82
CA GLY A 700 -26.08 12.11 -28.22
C GLY A 700 -26.90 13.37 -28.37
#